data_AF-A0A2V4D1V9-F1
#
_entry.id   AF-A0A2V4D1V9-F1
#
_cell.length_a   1.000
_cell.length_b   1.000
_cell.length_c   1.000
_cell.angle_alpha   90.00
_cell.angle_beta   90.00
_cell.angle_gamma   90.00
#
_symmetry.space_group_name_H-M   'P 1'
#
loop_
_entity.id
_entity.type
_entity.pdbx_description
1 polymer ?
#
loop_
_entity_poly.entity_id
_entity_poly.type
_entity_poly.pdbx_seq_one_letter_code
_entity_poly.pdbx_strand_id
1 'polypeptide(L)'
;LLLMALLVAASFSVFSAPVVLADGARDASIMLSVSPTMQTVNPGESAEYTVTVRNLGTEPVTINLQSNEDTTQECNAYTSTITQITGQIEAGEVGEATMDVNLAQGATDECDTTVRATAQDGGTPPGQPDQQETTVTTKSGEGESGPLYGVDLKTDDADLEWDGSETMVWDVEVENTGRVNETVILTIDENDNPGCDPSDLDIEVDPSTVSIDNNSSEWVEVEATVPAGSSAAKYCWTLHGQVQNDPTQNASDDLDLDLTIPEIHECTAQLSPTMLSVDPDSTGSVIVTFYNTGNTQFTISTTISAINDGWASFAGSSSGLLPYDDGSGERQFTIEITPDDKDEAGSEHVFTIEGNDGSSGPKLCETDLRVIVGQSHGAAISLSSSTIDQVEPGGNGSISVTVMNLGNGPDTLKLSTSAPPVGWGVSLSSSTVNVGSRHGSSSQATVEVVVNAPFNALADDAISIEISVYPNNGGQSYAMEEVTITVMPIHAWDVQETTIKNQTGRSGTMVNFPITIVNDGNIGDNFMLAVIFNTRSSWATHFMDGQTPVTNVVVPAFSVKTVNLAVSIDADGSGEERDSATMTIRITNSDDQNNGDEDGDNIPDNQRELNFKATLSNRNHSMAITIDEEWSYGYGEPGSVQVVLAPGGSVSVPVWIENTGDYTDEAYFLLSGLEGIGTRSLEYEGADLALSGYQVEVAKAYAAWNHSSNDYQADSEDSLAFHEVKSRRCDVNCAENGVEQWISMNSDNTSHETRVYKIKVTLIITLSDGAENGAGGSATISVSSTKNTVQKSTVNIPILVQSIKKISIDNNGVDELTVNYPESATFSPTITNEGNTPTEIRVFTSEGLRGWVVSLEADLSGESNVVDGVTVPANTCSVDEGNELTCILQPGTNITVRAIVKSPYGTAVADDFVFTFSAEPVDLEIVGRVNQELEVHGMPEQGGLSFLGTTEGLTGISIGLFLLISYIFIEPKRRARVASKAARPKYVAELEPLPVTQSGAKRFKTNKIEMVAKQVGVESVVTITSSTSDSVIGFAIRSTKGKGKRDMWVFNDDTRTKPQLHCIHRSKKKRIFDVMDSNSNTPFCVVKNIGKKKWSILRVDGSPWLDVHRSGLGSYKTWSFTSIDGEDVYGAISISKEESGTTELSAERFTTDLDARAMWLVALAILMG
;
A
#
# COMPACT_ATOMS: atom_id res chain seq x y z
N LEU A 1 89.75 -15.28 -44.00
CA LEU A 1 90.77 -14.21 -43.95
C LEU A 1 91.74 -14.30 -42.73
N LEU A 2 91.96 -15.45 -42.08
CA LEU A 2 93.00 -15.55 -41.01
C LEU A 2 93.78 -16.88 -40.92
N LEU A 3 93.63 -17.80 -41.88
CA LEU A 3 94.43 -19.05 -41.92
C LEU A 3 95.44 -19.10 -43.09
N MET A 4 95.50 -18.03 -43.89
CA MET A 4 96.38 -17.90 -45.07
C MET A 4 97.53 -16.91 -44.80
N ALA A 5 98.05 -16.92 -43.57
CA ALA A 5 99.15 -16.04 -43.15
C ALA A 5 100.38 -16.81 -42.61
N LEU A 6 100.45 -18.15 -42.72
CA LEU A 6 101.50 -18.92 -42.04
C LEU A 6 102.35 -19.92 -42.86
N LEU A 7 102.25 -19.98 -44.19
CA LEU A 7 103.07 -20.93 -44.98
C LEU A 7 103.79 -20.32 -46.19
N VAL A 8 104.20 -19.05 -46.05
CA VAL A 8 105.12 -18.33 -46.98
C VAL A 8 106.54 -18.20 -46.37
N ALA A 9 106.95 -19.10 -45.47
CA ALA A 9 108.22 -18.96 -44.74
C ALA A 9 109.04 -20.26 -44.59
N ALA A 10 109.35 -20.93 -45.71
CA ALA A 10 110.50 -21.83 -45.91
C ALA A 10 110.49 -22.15 -47.41
N SER A 11 111.51 -21.96 -48.23
CA SER A 11 112.95 -21.99 -48.01
C SER A 11 113.61 -21.42 -49.26
N PHE A 12 114.23 -20.25 -49.15
CA PHE A 12 115.31 -19.86 -50.05
C PHE A 12 116.48 -20.82 -49.83
N SER A 13 117.03 -21.42 -50.89
CA SER A 13 118.37 -22.00 -50.87
C SER A 13 118.99 -21.86 -52.25
N VAL A 14 119.78 -20.80 -52.36
CA VAL A 14 120.73 -20.52 -53.43
C VAL A 14 121.75 -21.66 -53.49
N PHE A 15 121.91 -22.30 -54.64
CA PHE A 15 123.13 -23.05 -54.96
C PHE A 15 123.89 -22.33 -56.07
N SER A 16 124.80 -21.44 -55.65
CA SER A 16 125.96 -21.03 -56.41
C SER A 16 127.15 -21.90 -55.96
N ALA A 17 127.68 -22.73 -56.85
CA ALA A 17 128.96 -23.41 -56.67
C ALA A 17 129.53 -23.83 -58.03
N PRO A 18 130.86 -23.92 -58.16
CA PRO A 18 131.58 -23.41 -59.32
C PRO A 18 131.86 -24.44 -60.41
N VAL A 19 132.10 -23.88 -61.59
CA VAL A 19 132.78 -24.48 -62.73
C VAL A 19 134.08 -25.16 -62.27
N VAL A 20 134.17 -26.47 -62.50
CA VAL A 20 135.45 -27.19 -62.58
C VAL A 20 135.76 -27.36 -64.06
N LEU A 21 136.63 -26.48 -64.56
CA LEU A 21 137.31 -26.67 -65.84
C LEU A 21 138.23 -27.88 -65.72
N ALA A 22 137.91 -28.94 -66.44
CA ALA A 22 138.82 -30.04 -66.72
C ALA A 22 138.74 -30.36 -68.23
N ASP A 23 139.57 -29.62 -68.97
CA ASP A 23 140.40 -30.05 -70.10
C ASP A 23 139.77 -31.05 -71.11
N GLY A 24 139.22 -30.49 -72.19
CA GLY A 24 138.87 -31.21 -73.43
C GLY A 24 137.41 -31.07 -73.86
N ALA A 25 136.96 -29.90 -74.31
CA ALA A 25 135.59 -29.71 -74.83
C ALA A 25 135.61 -29.07 -76.23
N ARG A 26 134.74 -29.60 -77.09
CA ARG A 26 134.63 -29.39 -78.54
C ARG A 26 134.09 -27.99 -78.88
N ASP A 27 134.38 -27.48 -80.08
CA ASP A 27 133.89 -26.16 -80.56
C ASP A 27 132.35 -26.07 -80.56
N ALA A 28 131.66 -27.18 -80.84
CA ALA A 28 130.25 -27.38 -80.51
C ALA A 28 130.15 -28.29 -79.26
N SER A 29 129.59 -27.78 -78.16
CA SER A 29 129.25 -28.60 -76.98
C SER A 29 127.92 -28.13 -76.39
N ILE A 30 126.99 -29.04 -76.11
CA ILE A 30 125.65 -28.70 -75.59
C ILE A 30 125.27 -29.52 -74.36
N MET A 31 124.33 -29.00 -73.59
CA MET A 31 123.63 -29.72 -72.53
C MET A 31 122.12 -29.64 -72.78
N LEU A 32 121.46 -30.79 -72.78
CA LEU A 32 120.03 -30.95 -73.01
C LEU A 32 119.33 -31.32 -71.70
N SER A 33 118.23 -30.64 -71.38
CA SER A 33 117.35 -30.98 -70.25
C SER A 33 115.89 -30.82 -70.63
N VAL A 34 115.01 -31.67 -70.09
CA VAL A 34 113.55 -31.61 -70.34
C VAL A 34 112.82 -31.57 -69.00
N SER A 35 111.76 -30.75 -68.90
CA SER A 35 110.94 -30.59 -67.70
C SER A 35 109.44 -30.57 -68.04
N PRO A 36 108.60 -31.25 -67.25
CA PRO A 36 108.96 -32.27 -66.25
C PRO A 36 109.54 -33.54 -66.92
N THR A 37 110.22 -34.42 -66.18
CA THR A 37 110.80 -35.65 -66.77
C THR A 37 109.81 -36.82 -66.85
N MET A 38 108.63 -36.68 -66.23
CA MET A 38 107.54 -37.66 -66.28
C MET A 38 106.19 -36.96 -66.10
N GLN A 39 105.16 -37.39 -66.85
CA GLN A 39 103.77 -36.96 -66.66
C GLN A 39 102.79 -38.12 -66.76
N THR A 40 101.61 -37.96 -66.17
CA THR A 40 100.48 -38.89 -66.32
C THR A 40 99.32 -38.11 -66.91
N VAL A 41 98.77 -38.58 -68.03
CA VAL A 41 97.66 -37.92 -68.74
C VAL A 41 96.67 -39.00 -69.21
N ASN A 42 95.38 -38.65 -69.32
CA ASN A 42 94.36 -39.63 -69.70
C ASN A 42 94.39 -39.94 -71.20
N PRO A 43 93.94 -41.13 -71.64
CA PRO A 43 93.81 -41.45 -73.06
C PRO A 43 92.94 -40.43 -73.81
N GLY A 44 93.47 -39.84 -74.90
CA GLY A 44 92.81 -38.78 -75.67
C GLY A 44 93.30 -37.35 -75.39
N GLU A 45 94.17 -37.17 -74.40
CA GLU A 45 94.81 -35.89 -74.07
C GLU A 45 96.33 -35.90 -74.42
N SER A 46 96.99 -34.75 -74.24
CA SER A 46 98.39 -34.52 -74.62
C SER A 46 99.23 -34.08 -73.42
N ALA A 47 100.43 -34.65 -73.25
CA ALA A 47 101.43 -34.18 -72.29
C ALA A 47 102.34 -33.12 -72.94
N GLU A 48 102.44 -31.94 -72.34
CA GLU A 48 103.34 -30.86 -72.80
C GLU A 48 104.66 -30.85 -72.01
N TYR A 49 105.80 -30.89 -72.70
CA TYR A 49 107.15 -30.90 -72.13
C TYR A 49 107.98 -29.71 -72.63
N THR A 50 108.73 -29.05 -71.75
CA THR A 50 109.69 -28.00 -72.13
C THR A 50 111.10 -28.56 -72.28
N VAL A 51 111.68 -28.41 -73.46
CA VAL A 51 113.03 -28.86 -73.84
C VAL A 51 113.97 -27.66 -73.86
N THR A 52 115.00 -27.69 -73.01
CA THR A 52 116.02 -26.63 -72.90
C THR A 52 117.37 -27.14 -73.37
N VAL A 53 118.00 -26.43 -74.30
CA VAL A 53 119.36 -26.71 -74.81
C VAL A 53 120.27 -25.56 -74.44
N ARG A 54 121.32 -25.83 -73.66
CA ARG A 54 122.37 -24.86 -73.31
C ARG A 54 123.61 -25.09 -74.16
N ASN A 55 124.12 -24.05 -74.81
CA ASN A 55 125.42 -24.10 -75.48
C ASN A 55 126.55 -23.93 -74.45
N LEU A 56 127.35 -24.97 -74.27
CA LEU A 56 128.54 -25.00 -73.40
C LEU A 56 129.84 -24.81 -74.19
N GLY A 57 129.78 -24.82 -75.53
CA GLY A 57 130.90 -24.55 -76.42
C GLY A 57 131.23 -23.05 -76.52
N THR A 58 132.33 -22.74 -77.22
CA THR A 58 132.82 -21.36 -77.37
C THR A 58 132.32 -20.65 -78.63
N GLU A 59 131.73 -21.37 -79.58
CA GLU A 59 131.19 -20.83 -80.84
C GLU A 59 129.66 -20.94 -80.88
N PRO A 60 128.96 -20.09 -81.67
CA PRO A 60 127.52 -20.21 -81.87
C PRO A 60 127.16 -21.54 -82.54
N VAL A 61 126.15 -22.23 -82.01
CA VAL A 61 125.70 -23.53 -82.52
C VAL A 61 124.27 -23.46 -83.07
N THR A 62 124.02 -24.15 -84.18
CA THR A 62 122.66 -24.40 -84.67
C THR A 62 122.20 -25.76 -84.14
N ILE A 63 121.00 -25.80 -83.55
CA ILE A 63 120.41 -27.02 -82.99
C ILE A 63 119.35 -27.59 -83.91
N ASN A 64 119.40 -28.91 -84.14
CA ASN A 64 118.31 -29.68 -84.70
C ASN A 64 117.77 -30.62 -83.62
N LEU A 65 116.48 -30.50 -83.31
CA LEU A 65 115.78 -31.31 -82.31
C LEU A 65 114.95 -32.39 -82.99
N GLN A 66 114.97 -33.60 -82.44
CA GLN A 66 114.13 -34.71 -82.87
C GLN A 66 113.57 -35.41 -81.64
N SER A 67 112.31 -35.82 -81.70
CA SER A 67 111.69 -36.68 -80.69
C SER A 67 111.28 -38.00 -81.36
N ASN A 68 111.48 -39.11 -80.65
CA ASN A 68 110.99 -40.42 -81.06
C ASN A 68 110.56 -41.20 -79.83
N GLU A 69 109.43 -41.88 -79.93
CA GLU A 69 108.97 -42.85 -78.94
C GLU A 69 109.86 -44.09 -78.94
N ASP A 70 109.95 -44.76 -77.80
CA ASP A 70 110.62 -46.05 -77.72
C ASP A 70 109.89 -47.09 -78.60
N THR A 71 110.62 -48.13 -79.01
CA THR A 71 110.15 -49.16 -79.95
C THR A 71 109.31 -50.26 -79.28
N THR A 72 108.84 -50.04 -78.05
CA THR A 72 107.98 -50.97 -77.32
C THR A 72 106.58 -51.02 -77.92
N GLN A 73 105.87 -52.13 -77.73
CA GLN A 73 104.54 -52.31 -78.31
C GLN A 73 103.53 -51.28 -77.76
N GLU A 74 103.70 -50.89 -76.49
CA GLU A 74 102.89 -49.92 -75.74
C GLU A 74 103.03 -48.50 -76.31
N CYS A 75 104.23 -48.12 -76.76
CA CYS A 75 104.52 -46.81 -77.35
C CYS A 75 103.87 -46.55 -78.72
N ASN A 76 103.34 -47.55 -79.43
CA ASN A 76 102.67 -47.34 -80.73
C ASN A 76 101.40 -46.48 -80.63
N ALA A 77 100.86 -46.30 -79.43
CA ALA A 77 99.70 -45.45 -79.15
C ALA A 77 100.08 -44.02 -78.71
N TYR A 78 101.38 -43.70 -78.67
CA TYR A 78 101.94 -42.40 -78.31
C TYR A 78 102.57 -41.76 -79.55
N THR A 79 102.40 -40.45 -79.72
CA THR A 79 103.05 -39.71 -80.82
C THR A 79 103.53 -38.35 -80.34
N SER A 80 104.79 -38.02 -80.61
CA SER A 80 105.41 -36.77 -80.18
C SER A 80 105.62 -35.80 -81.33
N THR A 81 105.46 -34.52 -81.02
CA THR A 81 105.81 -33.41 -81.90
C THR A 81 106.67 -32.42 -81.15
N ILE A 82 107.90 -32.20 -81.64
CA ILE A 82 108.84 -31.24 -81.05
C ILE A 82 109.08 -30.03 -81.96
N THR A 83 108.99 -28.84 -81.38
CA THR A 83 109.31 -27.58 -82.05
C THR A 83 110.83 -27.40 -82.21
N GLN A 84 111.26 -26.66 -83.24
CA GLN A 84 112.68 -26.36 -83.46
C GLN A 84 113.07 -25.04 -82.81
N ILE A 85 114.29 -24.95 -82.29
CA ILE A 85 114.86 -23.69 -81.80
C ILE A 85 115.25 -22.83 -83.02
N THR A 86 114.70 -21.63 -83.14
CA THR A 86 114.96 -20.73 -84.27
C THR A 86 116.19 -19.85 -84.03
N GLY A 87 117.20 -19.93 -84.92
CA GLY A 87 118.44 -19.14 -84.83
C GLY A 87 119.63 -19.95 -84.32
N GLN A 88 120.78 -19.29 -84.12
CA GLN A 88 121.96 -19.88 -83.47
C GLN A 88 121.88 -19.61 -81.96
N ILE A 89 122.33 -20.56 -81.15
CA ILE A 89 122.49 -20.37 -79.70
C ILE A 89 123.94 -19.93 -79.45
N GLU A 90 124.11 -18.70 -79.00
CA GLU A 90 125.41 -18.13 -78.68
C GLU A 90 126.10 -18.87 -77.51
N ALA A 91 127.42 -18.73 -77.39
CA ALA A 91 128.19 -19.40 -76.34
C ALA A 91 127.69 -19.02 -74.93
N GLY A 92 127.31 -20.01 -74.14
CA GLY A 92 126.78 -19.82 -72.77
C GLY A 92 125.29 -19.51 -72.68
N GLU A 93 124.57 -19.35 -73.79
CA GLU A 93 123.12 -19.11 -73.81
C GLU A 93 122.29 -20.40 -73.85
N VAL A 94 120.99 -20.25 -73.66
CA VAL A 94 119.98 -21.33 -73.69
C VAL A 94 118.94 -21.04 -74.75
N GLY A 95 118.57 -22.07 -75.51
CA GLY A 95 117.39 -22.08 -76.36
C GLY A 95 116.34 -23.05 -75.80
N GLU A 96 115.07 -22.69 -75.94
CA GLU A 96 113.94 -23.49 -75.47
C GLU A 96 113.04 -23.89 -76.64
N ALA A 97 112.45 -25.08 -76.53
CA ALA A 97 111.48 -25.64 -77.44
C ALA A 97 110.44 -26.44 -76.66
N THR A 98 109.21 -26.49 -77.15
CA THR A 98 108.14 -27.33 -76.58
C THR A 98 108.02 -28.65 -77.35
N MET A 99 107.74 -29.72 -76.63
CA MET A 99 107.42 -31.05 -77.16
C MET A 99 106.10 -31.53 -76.57
N ASP A 100 105.16 -31.89 -77.44
CA ASP A 100 103.89 -32.49 -77.04
C ASP A 100 103.91 -33.99 -77.31
N VAL A 101 103.46 -34.82 -76.36
CA VAL A 101 103.26 -36.26 -76.51
C VAL A 101 101.76 -36.57 -76.43
N ASN A 102 101.16 -36.95 -77.55
CA ASN A 102 99.73 -37.24 -77.69
C ASN A 102 99.44 -38.72 -77.44
N LEU A 103 98.42 -39.01 -76.63
CA LEU A 103 97.97 -40.36 -76.32
C LEU A 103 96.70 -40.70 -77.13
N ALA A 104 96.74 -41.77 -77.93
CA ALA A 104 95.54 -42.31 -78.55
C ALA A 104 94.58 -42.91 -77.51
N GLN A 105 93.27 -42.96 -77.79
CA GLN A 105 92.22 -43.47 -76.87
C GLN A 105 92.42 -44.92 -76.36
N GLY A 106 93.32 -45.70 -76.96
CA GLY A 106 93.68 -47.06 -76.53
C GLY A 106 95.06 -47.19 -75.87
N ALA A 107 95.70 -46.07 -75.52
CA ALA A 107 97.01 -46.08 -74.87
C ALA A 107 96.92 -46.65 -73.45
N THR A 108 97.72 -47.68 -73.16
CA THR A 108 97.86 -48.27 -71.83
C THR A 108 99.33 -48.21 -71.41
N ASP A 109 99.57 -48.31 -70.10
CA ASP A 109 100.92 -48.33 -69.51
C ASP A 109 101.70 -47.01 -69.67
N GLU A 110 103.03 -47.06 -69.79
CA GLU A 110 103.91 -45.91 -69.89
C GLU A 110 104.75 -45.96 -71.16
N CYS A 111 104.96 -44.80 -71.81
CA CYS A 111 105.83 -44.70 -72.96
C CYS A 111 106.93 -43.66 -72.74
N ASP A 112 108.17 -44.08 -73.01
CA ASP A 112 109.34 -43.24 -73.01
C ASP A 112 109.53 -42.55 -74.37
N THR A 113 109.64 -41.22 -74.38
CA THR A 113 109.94 -40.42 -75.56
C THR A 113 111.36 -39.88 -75.43
N THR A 114 112.24 -40.25 -76.37
CA THR A 114 113.63 -39.77 -76.41
C THR A 114 113.73 -38.51 -77.25
N VAL A 115 114.23 -37.45 -76.64
CA VAL A 115 114.56 -36.18 -77.29
C VAL A 115 116.05 -36.15 -77.59
N ARG A 116 116.40 -35.98 -78.87
CA ARG A 116 117.76 -35.85 -79.37
C ARG A 116 118.00 -34.43 -79.87
N ALA A 117 119.05 -33.79 -79.35
CA ALA A 117 119.57 -32.52 -79.84
C ALA A 117 120.91 -32.75 -80.56
N THR A 118 121.01 -32.31 -81.82
CA THR A 118 122.28 -32.28 -82.56
C THR A 118 122.73 -30.84 -82.75
N ALA A 119 123.90 -30.50 -82.22
CA ALA A 119 124.52 -29.19 -82.34
C ALA A 119 125.63 -29.20 -83.38
N GLN A 120 125.60 -28.24 -84.29
CA GLN A 120 126.63 -28.01 -85.30
C GLN A 120 127.16 -26.57 -85.15
N ASP A 121 128.48 -26.40 -85.04
CA ASP A 121 129.09 -25.07 -85.05
C ASP A 121 129.06 -24.43 -86.45
N GLY A 122 129.19 -23.10 -86.48
CA GLY A 122 129.26 -22.30 -87.72
C GLY A 122 130.67 -22.18 -88.33
N GLY A 123 131.67 -22.91 -87.83
CA GLY A 123 133.07 -22.81 -88.28
C GLY A 123 133.29 -23.29 -89.72
N THR A 124 134.33 -22.80 -90.40
CA THR A 124 134.72 -23.30 -91.74
C THR A 124 136.18 -23.78 -91.74
N PRO A 125 136.47 -25.10 -91.86
CA PRO A 125 135.52 -26.21 -91.95
C PRO A 125 134.77 -26.45 -90.62
N PRO A 126 133.52 -26.94 -90.63
CA PRO A 126 132.75 -27.18 -89.41
C PRO A 126 133.43 -28.23 -88.51
N GLY A 127 133.39 -28.00 -87.20
CA GLY A 127 133.87 -28.95 -86.20
C GLY A 127 132.98 -30.19 -86.12
N GLN A 128 133.44 -31.19 -85.36
CA GLN A 128 132.66 -32.40 -85.12
C GLN A 128 131.41 -32.04 -84.30
N PRO A 129 130.18 -32.36 -84.78
CA PRO A 129 128.96 -32.04 -84.05
C PRO A 129 128.91 -32.71 -82.68
N ASP A 130 128.18 -32.07 -81.76
CA ASP A 130 127.84 -32.64 -80.45
C ASP A 130 126.38 -33.11 -80.45
N GLN A 131 126.14 -34.24 -79.80
CA GLN A 131 124.82 -34.85 -79.71
C GLN A 131 124.53 -35.21 -78.26
N GLN A 132 123.39 -34.71 -77.77
CA GLN A 132 122.85 -35.04 -76.46
C GLN A 132 121.45 -35.62 -76.62
N GLU A 133 121.13 -36.59 -75.77
CA GLU A 133 119.81 -37.20 -75.69
C GLU A 133 119.34 -37.19 -74.24
N THR A 134 118.03 -37.04 -74.06
CA THR A 134 117.36 -37.27 -72.79
C THR A 134 115.99 -37.88 -73.06
N THR A 135 115.48 -38.64 -72.11
CA THR A 135 114.20 -39.35 -72.24
C THR A 135 113.21 -38.78 -71.23
N VAL A 136 111.93 -38.72 -71.60
CA VAL A 136 110.81 -38.42 -70.69
C VAL A 136 109.77 -39.52 -70.74
N THR A 137 109.11 -39.80 -69.62
CA THR A 137 108.12 -40.87 -69.52
C THR A 137 106.70 -40.32 -69.45
N THR A 138 105.80 -40.75 -70.34
CA THR A 138 104.38 -40.38 -70.30
C THR A 138 103.53 -41.60 -69.95
N LYS A 139 102.79 -41.54 -68.83
CA LYS A 139 101.92 -42.61 -68.31
C LYS A 139 100.47 -42.41 -68.71
N SER A 140 99.78 -43.47 -69.09
CA SER A 140 98.33 -43.53 -69.23
C SER A 140 97.66 -43.61 -67.84
N GLY A 141 96.63 -42.79 -67.57
CA GLY A 141 95.85 -42.78 -66.32
C GLY A 141 94.61 -43.70 -66.33
N GLU A 142 94.14 -44.13 -65.14
CA GLU A 142 93.04 -45.11 -64.95
C GLU A 142 91.61 -44.52 -65.02
N GLY A 143 91.30 -43.68 -66.01
CA GLY A 143 89.94 -43.14 -66.18
C GLY A 143 88.94 -44.18 -66.71
N GLU A 144 88.12 -44.77 -65.84
CA GLU A 144 86.99 -45.66 -66.19
C GLU A 144 85.89 -44.93 -66.99
N SER A 145 85.44 -45.56 -68.09
CA SER A 145 84.54 -44.99 -69.11
C SER A 145 83.13 -45.61 -69.09
N GLY A 146 82.34 -45.39 -68.03
CA GLY A 146 80.91 -45.71 -67.98
C GLY A 146 80.04 -44.44 -67.93
N PRO A 147 78.79 -44.47 -68.46
CA PRO A 147 77.82 -43.41 -68.17
C PRO A 147 77.54 -43.40 -66.66
N LEU A 148 77.69 -42.22 -66.04
CA LEU A 148 77.39 -41.97 -64.62
C LEU A 148 76.12 -41.12 -64.58
N TYR A 149 75.14 -41.53 -63.78
CA TYR A 149 73.90 -40.79 -63.55
C TYR A 149 73.90 -40.19 -62.14
N GLY A 150 73.35 -38.98 -61.95
CA GLY A 150 73.26 -38.32 -60.65
C GLY A 150 72.50 -37.00 -60.71
N VAL A 151 71.58 -36.80 -59.78
CA VAL A 151 70.83 -35.56 -59.57
C VAL A 151 71.08 -35.05 -58.15
N ASP A 152 71.07 -33.74 -57.97
CA ASP A 152 71.23 -33.06 -56.68
C ASP A 152 70.24 -31.89 -56.64
N LEU A 153 69.39 -31.84 -55.62
CA LEU A 153 68.34 -30.83 -55.43
C LEU A 153 68.79 -29.84 -54.35
N LYS A 154 68.80 -28.54 -54.67
CA LYS A 154 69.23 -27.50 -53.74
C LYS A 154 68.26 -26.32 -53.75
N THR A 155 68.08 -25.69 -52.60
CA THR A 155 67.41 -24.39 -52.48
C THR A 155 68.20 -23.50 -51.52
N ASP A 156 68.06 -22.19 -51.67
CA ASP A 156 68.72 -21.20 -50.81
C ASP A 156 68.10 -21.17 -49.40
N ASP A 157 66.79 -21.45 -49.30
CA ASP A 157 66.05 -21.50 -48.03
C ASP A 157 64.95 -22.57 -48.08
N ALA A 158 65.16 -23.65 -47.35
CA ALA A 158 64.19 -24.76 -47.26
C ALA A 158 63.09 -24.49 -46.23
N ASP A 159 63.30 -23.56 -45.29
CA ASP A 159 62.42 -23.27 -44.16
C ASP A 159 61.79 -21.87 -44.32
N LEU A 160 60.66 -21.77 -45.01
CA LEU A 160 59.97 -20.49 -45.20
C LEU A 160 59.00 -20.18 -44.05
N GLU A 161 58.89 -18.90 -43.68
CA GLU A 161 57.84 -18.36 -42.81
C GLU A 161 56.83 -17.59 -43.66
N TRP A 162 55.54 -17.80 -43.42
CA TRP A 162 54.48 -17.15 -44.20
C TRP A 162 54.53 -15.62 -44.02
N ASP A 163 54.67 -14.90 -45.13
CA ASP A 163 54.81 -13.44 -45.13
C ASP A 163 53.49 -12.68 -45.33
N GLY A 164 52.37 -13.40 -45.44
CA GLY A 164 51.04 -12.86 -45.71
C GLY A 164 50.60 -12.93 -47.18
N SER A 165 51.44 -13.47 -48.07
CA SER A 165 51.12 -13.67 -49.49
C SER A 165 50.16 -14.84 -49.73
N GLU A 166 49.41 -14.81 -50.83
CA GLU A 166 48.51 -15.91 -51.23
C GLU A 166 49.28 -17.17 -51.67
N THR A 167 50.53 -17.00 -52.12
CA THR A 167 51.42 -18.08 -52.54
C THR A 167 52.80 -17.91 -51.91
N MET A 168 53.40 -19.04 -51.53
CA MET A 168 54.78 -19.16 -51.08
C MET A 168 55.54 -19.99 -52.10
N VAL A 169 56.77 -19.58 -52.43
CA VAL A 169 57.55 -20.19 -53.52
C VAL A 169 58.93 -20.60 -53.03
N TRP A 170 59.33 -21.83 -53.30
CA TRP A 170 60.71 -22.29 -53.20
C TRP A 170 61.33 -22.37 -54.58
N ASP A 171 62.43 -21.65 -54.78
CA ASP A 171 63.28 -21.78 -55.96
C ASP A 171 64.23 -22.96 -55.75
N VAL A 172 64.04 -24.05 -56.50
CA VAL A 172 64.84 -25.27 -56.40
C VAL A 172 65.73 -25.42 -57.62
N GLU A 173 67.04 -25.42 -57.40
CA GLU A 173 68.05 -25.77 -58.39
C GLU A 173 68.16 -27.29 -58.51
N VAL A 174 67.88 -27.81 -59.70
CA VAL A 174 68.06 -29.22 -60.06
C VAL A 174 69.36 -29.33 -60.83
N GLU A 175 70.38 -29.92 -60.21
CA GLU A 175 71.72 -30.05 -60.80
C GLU A 175 71.96 -31.48 -61.30
N ASN A 176 72.40 -31.61 -62.56
CA ASN A 176 72.84 -32.89 -63.10
C ASN A 176 74.31 -33.12 -62.72
N THR A 177 74.53 -33.96 -61.71
CA THR A 177 75.85 -34.40 -61.22
C THR A 177 76.38 -35.62 -61.98
N GLY A 178 75.60 -36.16 -62.92
CA GLY A 178 75.99 -37.20 -63.87
C GLY A 178 76.90 -36.70 -65.01
N ARG A 179 77.37 -37.65 -65.84
CA ARG A 179 78.28 -37.39 -66.97
C ARG A 179 77.57 -37.36 -68.32
N VAL A 180 76.26 -37.60 -68.34
CA VAL A 180 75.38 -37.65 -69.53
C VAL A 180 74.21 -36.70 -69.35
N ASN A 181 73.49 -36.36 -70.42
CA ASN A 181 72.24 -35.58 -70.31
C ASN A 181 71.17 -36.43 -69.59
N GLU A 182 70.50 -35.83 -68.62
CA GLU A 182 69.52 -36.47 -67.74
C GLU A 182 68.14 -35.84 -67.89
N THR A 183 67.11 -36.67 -67.80
CA THR A 183 65.73 -36.22 -67.66
C THR A 183 65.27 -36.53 -66.24
N VAL A 184 65.08 -35.51 -65.41
CA VAL A 184 64.66 -35.64 -64.01
C VAL A 184 63.16 -35.40 -63.91
N ILE A 185 62.44 -36.31 -63.28
CA ILE A 185 61.03 -36.14 -62.90
C ILE A 185 60.98 -35.72 -61.43
N LEU A 186 60.20 -34.69 -61.13
CA LEU A 186 60.01 -34.18 -59.78
C LEU A 186 58.60 -34.55 -59.29
N THR A 187 58.51 -35.10 -58.09
CA THR A 187 57.26 -35.40 -57.39
C THR A 187 57.35 -34.88 -55.96
N ILE A 188 56.28 -34.24 -55.48
CA ILE A 188 56.21 -33.72 -54.12
C ILE A 188 55.18 -34.51 -53.32
N ASP A 189 55.56 -34.93 -52.12
CA ASP A 189 54.73 -35.67 -51.18
C ASP A 189 54.76 -35.02 -49.80
N GLU A 190 53.67 -35.15 -49.03
CA GLU A 190 53.62 -34.68 -47.63
C GLU A 190 54.59 -35.49 -46.75
N ASN A 191 55.22 -34.80 -45.80
CA ASN A 191 56.20 -35.39 -44.89
C ASN A 191 55.66 -35.44 -43.45
N ASP A 192 55.62 -36.66 -42.86
CA ASP A 192 55.18 -36.93 -41.49
C ASP A 192 56.29 -36.70 -40.43
N ASN A 193 57.24 -35.79 -40.71
CA ASN A 193 58.35 -35.51 -39.80
C ASN A 193 57.85 -34.99 -38.44
N PRO A 194 58.55 -35.28 -37.32
CA PRO A 194 58.12 -34.82 -36.00
C PRO A 194 58.02 -33.29 -35.91
N GLY A 195 56.80 -32.78 -35.73
CA GLY A 195 56.51 -31.34 -35.66
C GLY A 195 55.79 -30.77 -36.88
N CYS A 196 55.47 -31.61 -37.87
CA CYS A 196 54.66 -31.26 -39.03
C CYS A 196 53.18 -31.59 -38.79
N ASP A 197 52.31 -30.65 -39.13
CA ASP A 197 50.86 -30.83 -39.17
C ASP A 197 50.44 -31.36 -40.55
N PRO A 198 49.35 -32.17 -40.63
CA PRO A 198 48.85 -32.65 -41.90
C PRO A 198 48.45 -31.47 -42.79
N SER A 199 48.90 -31.47 -44.05
CA SER A 199 48.67 -30.36 -44.96
C SER A 199 47.26 -30.36 -45.52
N ASP A 200 46.61 -29.21 -45.47
CA ASP A 200 45.40 -28.88 -46.24
C ASP A 200 45.69 -27.86 -47.35
N LEU A 201 46.96 -27.46 -47.50
CA LEU A 201 47.44 -26.52 -48.50
C LEU A 201 47.65 -27.19 -49.85
N ASP A 202 47.39 -26.43 -50.92
CA ASP A 202 47.60 -26.88 -52.31
C ASP A 202 49.05 -26.60 -52.71
N ILE A 203 49.79 -27.62 -53.14
CA ILE A 203 51.21 -27.52 -53.49
C ILE A 203 51.46 -28.09 -54.90
N GLU A 204 52.15 -27.31 -55.73
CA GLU A 204 52.45 -27.66 -57.12
C GLU A 204 53.94 -27.46 -57.45
N VAL A 205 54.43 -28.19 -58.45
CA VAL A 205 55.82 -28.12 -58.93
C VAL A 205 55.83 -27.81 -60.42
N ASP A 206 56.43 -26.69 -60.85
CA ASP A 206 56.49 -26.27 -62.26
C ASP A 206 57.91 -25.82 -62.69
N PRO A 207 58.52 -26.45 -63.71
CA PRO A 207 58.10 -27.67 -64.40
C PRO A 207 58.39 -28.95 -63.59
N SER A 208 57.43 -29.89 -63.55
CA SER A 208 57.60 -31.20 -62.89
C SER A 208 58.53 -32.18 -63.62
N THR A 209 59.16 -31.77 -64.73
CA THR A 209 60.14 -32.56 -65.48
C THR A 209 61.12 -31.64 -66.19
N VAL A 210 62.41 -31.85 -65.96
CA VAL A 210 63.50 -31.05 -66.54
C VAL A 210 64.50 -31.94 -67.27
N SER A 211 65.05 -31.45 -68.39
CA SER A 211 66.13 -32.13 -69.13
C SER A 211 67.38 -31.29 -69.05
N ILE A 212 68.42 -31.83 -68.42
CA ILE A 212 69.59 -31.07 -68.01
C ILE A 212 70.84 -31.72 -68.61
N ASP A 213 71.63 -30.92 -69.34
CA ASP A 213 72.93 -31.35 -69.88
C ASP A 213 73.94 -31.63 -68.76
N ASN A 214 75.06 -32.32 -69.07
CA ASN A 214 76.05 -32.61 -68.04
C ASN A 214 76.66 -31.34 -67.43
N ASN A 215 76.96 -31.36 -66.13
CA ASN A 215 77.49 -30.20 -65.39
C ASN A 215 76.65 -28.90 -65.58
N SER A 216 75.34 -29.04 -65.78
CA SER A 216 74.40 -27.93 -65.85
C SER A 216 73.33 -28.11 -64.77
N SER A 217 72.61 -27.03 -64.48
CA SER A 217 71.42 -27.02 -63.64
C SER A 217 70.26 -26.33 -64.36
N GLU A 218 69.04 -26.61 -63.91
CA GLU A 218 67.81 -25.91 -64.26
C GLU A 218 67.05 -25.56 -62.98
N TRP A 219 66.31 -24.45 -62.99
CA TRP A 219 65.51 -24.00 -61.84
C TRP A 219 64.06 -24.45 -61.99
N VAL A 220 63.47 -24.89 -60.89
CA VAL A 220 62.07 -25.28 -60.77
C VAL A 220 61.44 -24.55 -59.60
N GLU A 221 60.21 -24.08 -59.78
CA GLU A 221 59.44 -23.42 -58.73
C GLU A 221 58.52 -24.44 -58.07
N VAL A 222 58.61 -24.55 -56.74
CA VAL A 222 57.62 -25.26 -55.92
C VAL A 222 56.74 -24.21 -55.27
N GLU A 223 55.44 -24.22 -55.56
CA GLU A 223 54.50 -23.22 -55.09
C GLU A 223 53.48 -23.84 -54.12
N ALA A 224 53.37 -23.27 -52.91
CA ALA A 224 52.31 -23.58 -51.95
C ALA A 224 51.30 -22.43 -51.89
N THR A 225 50.02 -22.72 -52.13
CA THR A 225 48.92 -21.76 -51.99
C THR A 225 48.43 -21.75 -50.55
N VAL A 226 48.44 -20.57 -49.91
CA VAL A 226 47.98 -20.37 -48.53
C VAL A 226 46.65 -19.63 -48.54
N PRO A 227 45.51 -20.31 -48.30
CA PRO A 227 44.21 -19.65 -48.19
C PRO A 227 44.19 -18.59 -47.08
N ALA A 228 43.43 -17.52 -47.28
CA ALA A 228 43.19 -16.53 -46.24
C ALA A 228 42.53 -17.18 -45.01
N GLY A 229 43.15 -17.01 -43.83
CA GLY A 229 42.66 -17.56 -42.56
C GLY A 229 43.22 -18.95 -42.21
N SER A 230 44.19 -19.48 -42.96
CA SER A 230 44.89 -20.73 -42.66
C SER A 230 45.43 -20.75 -41.23
N SER A 231 45.22 -21.88 -40.53
CA SER A 231 45.60 -22.04 -39.12
C SER A 231 47.10 -21.92 -38.90
N ALA A 232 47.50 -21.39 -37.75
CA ALA A 232 48.91 -21.39 -37.35
C ALA A 232 49.40 -22.84 -37.16
N ALA A 233 50.29 -23.27 -38.05
CA ALA A 233 50.78 -24.65 -38.13
C ALA A 233 52.11 -24.69 -38.90
N LYS A 234 52.83 -25.81 -38.79
CA LYS A 234 54.01 -26.09 -39.60
C LYS A 234 53.69 -27.19 -40.62
N TYR A 235 53.83 -26.89 -41.90
CA TYR A 235 53.59 -27.81 -43.00
C TYR A 235 54.92 -28.25 -43.62
N CYS A 236 55.03 -29.52 -43.96
CA CYS A 236 56.29 -30.11 -44.43
C CYS A 236 56.04 -31.00 -45.63
N TRP A 237 56.89 -30.87 -46.65
CA TRP A 237 56.88 -31.67 -47.86
C TRP A 237 58.27 -32.19 -48.18
N THR A 238 58.34 -33.26 -48.96
CA THR A 238 59.59 -33.76 -49.53
C THR A 238 59.47 -33.76 -51.05
N LEU A 239 60.34 -33.01 -51.72
CA LEU A 239 60.50 -33.00 -53.16
C LEU A 239 61.47 -34.12 -53.56
N HIS A 240 60.95 -35.13 -54.26
CA HIS A 240 61.72 -36.25 -54.78
C HIS A 240 62.07 -36.03 -56.26
N GLY A 241 63.36 -36.03 -56.57
CA GLY A 241 63.87 -35.96 -57.94
C GLY A 241 64.41 -37.31 -58.39
N GLN A 242 63.84 -37.87 -59.47
CA GLN A 242 64.25 -39.17 -60.02
C GLN A 242 64.73 -39.03 -61.47
N VAL A 243 65.94 -39.53 -61.77
CA VAL A 243 66.48 -39.54 -63.13
C VAL A 243 65.78 -40.63 -63.96
N GLN A 244 64.91 -40.23 -64.90
CA GLN A 244 64.08 -41.12 -65.71
C GLN A 244 64.89 -42.01 -66.65
N ASN A 245 65.96 -41.47 -67.25
CA ASN A 245 66.77 -42.15 -68.25
C ASN A 245 67.98 -42.94 -67.68
N ASP A 246 68.06 -43.07 -66.35
CA ASP A 246 68.95 -44.02 -65.66
C ASP A 246 68.40 -45.46 -65.80
N PRO A 247 69.09 -46.39 -66.49
CA PRO A 247 68.65 -47.77 -66.65
C PRO A 247 68.52 -48.54 -65.33
N THR A 248 69.18 -48.07 -64.27
CA THR A 248 69.19 -48.71 -62.95
C THR A 248 68.17 -48.10 -61.98
N GLN A 249 67.63 -46.93 -62.29
CA GLN A 249 66.68 -46.15 -61.47
C GLN A 249 67.18 -45.87 -60.04
N ASN A 250 68.49 -45.76 -59.84
CA ASN A 250 69.08 -45.50 -58.51
C ASN A 250 69.59 -44.07 -58.35
N ALA A 251 69.64 -43.29 -59.44
CA ALA A 251 69.96 -41.86 -59.37
C ALA A 251 68.70 -41.06 -59.00
N SER A 252 68.61 -40.69 -57.73
CA SER A 252 67.57 -39.85 -57.15
C SER A 252 68.13 -38.98 -56.04
N ASP A 253 67.43 -37.91 -55.69
CA ASP A 253 67.71 -37.07 -54.53
C ASP A 253 66.40 -36.56 -53.91
N ASP A 254 66.44 -36.24 -52.62
CA ASP A 254 65.30 -35.78 -51.81
C ASP A 254 65.62 -34.42 -51.17
N LEU A 255 64.70 -33.47 -51.28
CA LEU A 255 64.78 -32.16 -50.61
C LEU A 255 63.55 -31.94 -49.73
N ASP A 256 63.75 -31.80 -48.42
CA ASP A 256 62.69 -31.44 -47.47
C ASP A 256 62.43 -29.92 -47.54
N LEU A 257 61.15 -29.53 -47.59
CA LEU A 257 60.67 -28.15 -47.65
C LEU A 257 59.63 -27.92 -46.55
N ASP A 258 59.83 -26.86 -45.76
CA ASP A 258 59.01 -26.53 -44.60
C ASP A 258 58.40 -25.13 -44.74
N LEU A 259 57.11 -24.99 -44.44
CA LEU A 259 56.39 -23.71 -44.34
C LEU A 259 55.79 -23.54 -42.93
N THR A 260 56.15 -22.48 -42.23
CA THR A 260 55.57 -22.12 -40.93
C THR A 260 54.58 -20.96 -41.07
N ILE A 261 53.31 -21.20 -40.72
CA ILE A 261 52.30 -20.13 -40.58
C ILE A 261 52.31 -19.65 -39.12
N PRO A 262 52.67 -18.39 -38.82
CA PRO A 262 52.75 -17.89 -37.45
C PRO A 262 51.38 -17.68 -36.81
N GLU A 263 51.36 -17.64 -35.47
CA GLU A 263 50.18 -17.28 -34.69
C GLU A 263 49.83 -15.79 -34.84
N ILE A 264 48.61 -15.50 -35.26
CA ILE A 264 48.03 -14.16 -35.42
C ILE A 264 46.87 -14.05 -34.43
N HIS A 265 47.01 -13.19 -33.43
CA HIS A 265 45.97 -12.85 -32.46
C HIS A 265 45.27 -11.56 -32.86
N GLU A 266 44.03 -11.65 -33.33
CA GLU A 266 43.21 -10.49 -33.64
C GLU A 266 41.77 -10.71 -33.16
N CYS A 267 41.09 -9.62 -32.81
CA CYS A 267 39.69 -9.69 -32.43
C CYS A 267 38.86 -8.51 -32.95
N THR A 268 37.54 -8.70 -32.93
CA THR A 268 36.57 -7.61 -32.96
C THR A 268 35.64 -7.71 -31.76
N ALA A 269 35.05 -6.60 -31.31
CA ALA A 269 34.17 -6.56 -30.15
C ALA A 269 32.81 -5.94 -30.50
N GLN A 270 31.73 -6.52 -30.00
CA GLN A 270 30.37 -6.01 -30.16
C GLN A 270 29.67 -5.93 -28.79
N LEU A 271 28.92 -4.85 -28.57
CA LEU A 271 28.12 -4.63 -27.35
C LEU A 271 26.63 -4.79 -27.64
N SER A 272 25.92 -5.44 -26.72
CA SER A 272 24.47 -5.54 -26.74
C SER A 272 23.89 -5.32 -25.34
N PRO A 273 23.24 -4.18 -25.07
CA PRO A 273 23.11 -2.97 -25.91
C PRO A 273 24.38 -2.08 -25.90
N THR A 274 24.50 -1.14 -26.85
CA THR A 274 25.59 -0.12 -26.89
C THR A 274 25.29 1.13 -26.03
N MET A 275 24.06 1.26 -25.56
CA MET A 275 23.62 2.34 -24.69
C MET A 275 22.73 1.78 -23.58
N LEU A 276 22.93 2.24 -22.36
CA LEU A 276 22.17 1.82 -21.19
C LEU A 276 21.82 3.05 -20.33
N SER A 277 20.56 3.16 -19.92
CA SER A 277 20.13 4.13 -18.90
C SER A 277 19.93 3.38 -17.60
N VAL A 278 20.62 3.78 -16.54
CA VAL A 278 20.54 3.11 -15.23
C VAL A 278 20.31 4.16 -14.16
N ASP A 279 19.26 3.99 -13.36
CA ASP A 279 19.01 4.84 -12.20
C ASP A 279 20.12 4.66 -11.15
N PRO A 280 20.50 5.72 -10.42
CA PRO A 280 21.48 5.60 -9.35
C PRO A 280 21.15 4.48 -8.34
N ASP A 281 22.18 3.82 -7.82
CA ASP A 281 22.11 2.67 -6.91
C ASP A 281 21.43 1.40 -7.48
N SER A 282 20.98 1.44 -8.74
CA SER A 282 20.49 0.27 -9.46
C SER A 282 21.61 -0.31 -10.33
N THR A 283 21.57 -1.62 -10.54
CA THR A 283 22.55 -2.31 -11.41
C THR A 283 21.90 -2.67 -12.74
N GLY A 284 22.46 -2.16 -13.83
CA GLY A 284 22.15 -2.60 -15.19
C GLY A 284 23.25 -3.49 -15.75
N SER A 285 22.92 -4.35 -16.72
CA SER A 285 23.86 -5.32 -17.29
C SER A 285 23.95 -5.17 -18.81
N VAL A 286 25.16 -5.31 -19.34
CA VAL A 286 25.46 -5.32 -20.79
C VAL A 286 26.32 -6.53 -21.10
N ILE A 287 26.15 -7.12 -22.28
CA ILE A 287 27.03 -8.19 -22.76
C ILE A 287 27.96 -7.62 -23.82
N VAL A 288 29.26 -7.83 -23.63
CA VAL A 288 30.26 -7.66 -24.68
C VAL A 288 30.60 -9.04 -25.25
N THR A 289 30.56 -9.15 -26.57
CA THR A 289 30.96 -10.35 -27.32
C THR A 289 32.23 -10.02 -28.10
N PHE A 290 33.29 -10.77 -27.83
CA PHE A 290 34.52 -10.73 -28.62
C PHE A 290 34.50 -11.84 -29.66
N TYR A 291 34.94 -11.54 -30.87
CA TYR A 291 35.08 -12.46 -31.99
C TYR A 291 36.55 -12.58 -32.35
N ASN A 292 37.06 -13.80 -32.46
CA ASN A 292 38.39 -14.07 -32.97
C ASN A 292 38.40 -13.84 -34.48
N THR A 293 39.28 -12.97 -34.95
CA THR A 293 39.55 -12.77 -36.39
C THR A 293 40.96 -13.19 -36.77
N GLY A 294 41.72 -13.73 -35.81
CA GLY A 294 43.03 -14.30 -36.00
C GLY A 294 42.98 -15.76 -36.47
N ASN A 295 44.16 -16.38 -36.59
CA ASN A 295 44.32 -17.74 -37.13
C ASN A 295 44.61 -18.82 -36.08
N THR A 296 44.53 -18.48 -34.79
CA THR A 296 44.69 -19.43 -33.67
C THR A 296 43.83 -19.03 -32.48
N GLN A 297 43.62 -19.96 -31.55
CA GLN A 297 42.90 -19.68 -30.31
C GLN A 297 43.84 -19.02 -29.30
N PHE A 298 43.36 -18.01 -28.58
CA PHE A 298 44.17 -17.32 -27.57
C PHE A 298 43.33 -16.92 -26.37
N THR A 299 43.98 -16.57 -25.26
CA THR A 299 43.27 -16.10 -24.07
C THR A 299 43.06 -14.60 -24.17
N ILE A 300 41.81 -14.16 -24.23
CA ILE A 300 41.48 -12.74 -24.17
C ILE A 300 41.30 -12.29 -22.73
N SER A 301 41.90 -11.15 -22.35
CA SER A 301 41.68 -10.49 -21.06
C SER A 301 41.02 -9.14 -21.27
N THR A 302 39.97 -8.86 -20.52
CA THR A 302 39.15 -7.66 -20.69
C THR A 302 39.46 -6.61 -19.62
N THR A 303 39.53 -5.35 -20.04
CA THR A 303 39.67 -4.18 -19.17
C THR A 303 38.59 -3.15 -19.49
N ILE A 304 38.21 -2.36 -18.48
CA ILE A 304 37.28 -1.24 -18.64
C ILE A 304 38.06 0.02 -18.31
N SER A 305 38.06 1.01 -19.21
CA SER A 305 38.62 2.34 -18.94
C SER A 305 37.51 3.39 -18.98
N ALA A 306 37.45 4.24 -17.95
CA ALA A 306 36.49 5.34 -17.84
C ALA A 306 36.96 6.39 -16.82
N ILE A 307 36.34 7.57 -16.85
CA ILE A 307 36.57 8.65 -15.85
C ILE A 307 35.98 8.28 -14.47
N ASN A 308 34.91 7.45 -14.46
CA ASN A 308 34.20 6.96 -13.28
C ASN A 308 34.34 5.43 -13.17
N ASP A 309 35.56 4.91 -13.04
CA ASP A 309 35.89 3.48 -13.07
C ASP A 309 35.14 2.63 -12.01
N GLY A 310 34.71 3.23 -10.91
CA GLY A 310 33.95 2.57 -9.85
C GLY A 310 32.51 2.16 -10.21
N TRP A 311 31.93 2.64 -11.32
CA TRP A 311 30.56 2.27 -11.70
C TRP A 311 30.46 0.93 -12.42
N ALA A 312 31.54 0.48 -13.07
CA ALA A 312 31.52 -0.65 -13.99
C ALA A 312 32.39 -1.80 -13.50
N SER A 313 31.87 -3.03 -13.58
CA SER A 313 32.62 -4.23 -13.23
C SER A 313 32.18 -5.42 -14.08
N PHE A 314 33.01 -6.47 -14.16
CA PHE A 314 32.62 -7.71 -14.82
C PHE A 314 31.90 -8.64 -13.85
N ALA A 315 30.75 -9.19 -14.28
CA ALA A 315 30.06 -10.25 -13.56
C ALA A 315 30.80 -11.59 -13.77
N GLY A 316 31.81 -11.84 -12.93
CA GLY A 316 32.60 -13.06 -12.97
C GLY A 316 34.03 -12.86 -13.52
N SER A 317 34.51 -13.81 -14.32
CA SER A 317 35.87 -13.76 -14.88
C SER A 317 35.98 -12.73 -15.99
N SER A 318 36.96 -11.83 -15.92
CA SER A 318 37.32 -10.86 -16.96
C SER A 318 38.37 -11.40 -17.95
N SER A 319 38.53 -12.72 -18.04
CA SER A 319 39.38 -13.36 -19.04
C SER A 319 38.84 -14.74 -19.40
N GLY A 320 39.21 -15.23 -20.57
CA GLY A 320 38.83 -16.56 -21.02
C GLY A 320 39.46 -16.91 -22.36
N LEU A 321 39.46 -18.20 -22.68
CA LEU A 321 39.85 -18.67 -24.01
C LEU A 321 38.85 -18.13 -25.04
N LEU A 322 39.36 -17.46 -26.06
CA LEU A 322 38.66 -17.05 -27.27
C LEU A 322 38.99 -18.08 -28.36
N PRO A 323 38.05 -18.99 -28.70
CA PRO A 323 38.30 -20.08 -29.64
C PRO A 323 38.69 -19.59 -31.04
N TYR A 324 39.45 -20.41 -31.76
CA TYR A 324 39.65 -20.27 -33.20
C TYR A 324 38.34 -20.64 -33.94
N ASP A 325 38.15 -20.14 -35.17
CA ASP A 325 36.86 -20.14 -35.88
C ASP A 325 36.45 -21.50 -36.49
N ASP A 326 36.57 -22.59 -35.74
CA ASP A 326 36.08 -23.92 -36.12
C ASP A 326 34.61 -24.19 -35.69
N GLY A 327 33.87 -23.14 -35.33
CA GLY A 327 32.44 -23.26 -35.01
C GLY A 327 31.67 -21.95 -34.76
N SER A 328 32.21 -21.02 -33.97
CA SER A 328 31.59 -19.70 -33.73
C SER A 328 32.55 -18.55 -33.39
N GLY A 329 33.81 -18.86 -33.04
CA GLY A 329 34.87 -17.86 -32.80
C GLY A 329 34.61 -16.82 -31.72
N GLU A 330 33.64 -17.00 -30.82
CA GLU A 330 33.16 -15.94 -29.93
C GLU A 330 33.29 -16.22 -28.42
N ARG A 331 33.50 -15.16 -27.63
CA ARG A 331 33.51 -15.18 -26.17
C ARG A 331 32.73 -14.00 -25.60
N GLN A 332 31.81 -14.27 -24.69
CA GLN A 332 30.99 -13.25 -24.04
C GLN A 332 31.46 -12.94 -22.62
N PHE A 333 31.38 -11.67 -22.24
CA PHE A 333 31.54 -11.19 -20.87
C PHE A 333 30.37 -10.28 -20.50
N THR A 334 29.86 -10.42 -19.28
CA THR A 334 28.81 -9.56 -18.76
C THR A 334 29.42 -8.44 -17.93
N ILE A 335 29.03 -7.21 -18.23
CA ILE A 335 29.42 -5.99 -17.52
C ILE A 335 28.22 -5.52 -16.70
N GLU A 336 28.45 -5.28 -15.41
CA GLU A 336 27.49 -4.68 -14.49
C GLU A 336 27.85 -3.20 -14.28
N ILE A 337 26.85 -2.33 -14.44
CA ILE A 337 26.95 -0.88 -14.30
C ILE A 337 26.04 -0.43 -13.16
N THR A 338 26.60 0.20 -12.14
CA THR A 338 25.89 0.77 -10.98
C THR A 338 26.33 2.22 -10.80
N PRO A 339 25.64 3.19 -11.43
CA PRO A 339 25.98 4.60 -11.27
C PRO A 339 25.60 5.09 -9.88
N ASP A 340 26.31 6.11 -9.40
CA ASP A 340 25.91 6.89 -8.23
C ASP A 340 25.14 8.14 -8.66
N ASP A 341 24.71 8.93 -7.67
CA ASP A 341 23.85 10.09 -7.88
C ASP A 341 24.60 11.43 -7.86
N LYS A 342 25.93 11.39 -8.01
CA LYS A 342 26.80 12.58 -7.97
C LYS A 342 26.69 13.45 -9.21
N ASP A 343 26.27 12.87 -10.33
CA ASP A 343 26.04 13.57 -11.60
C ASP A 343 24.54 13.80 -11.82
N GLU A 344 24.20 14.83 -12.64
CA GLU A 344 22.81 15.15 -12.95
C GLU A 344 22.14 14.04 -13.78
N ALA A 345 20.84 13.83 -13.56
CA ALA A 345 20.06 12.90 -14.37
C ALA A 345 20.11 13.30 -15.85
N GLY A 346 20.40 12.33 -16.71
CA GLY A 346 20.62 12.53 -18.15
C GLY A 346 22.08 12.78 -18.54
N SER A 347 23.01 12.88 -17.60
CA SER A 347 24.44 12.93 -17.89
C SER A 347 24.92 11.65 -18.58
N GLU A 348 25.72 11.81 -19.64
CA GLU A 348 26.23 10.71 -20.46
C GLU A 348 27.71 10.45 -20.16
N HIS A 349 28.05 9.19 -19.90
CA HIS A 349 29.42 8.73 -19.68
C HIS A 349 29.76 7.61 -20.66
N VAL A 350 30.96 7.64 -21.21
CA VAL A 350 31.47 6.60 -22.14
C VAL A 350 32.45 5.71 -21.40
N PHE A 351 32.22 4.41 -21.46
CA PHE A 351 33.10 3.36 -20.94
C PHE A 351 33.71 2.64 -22.14
N THR A 352 35.03 2.59 -22.23
CA THR A 352 35.73 1.86 -23.29
C THR A 352 36.11 0.47 -22.77
N ILE A 353 35.63 -0.56 -23.46
CA ILE A 353 35.85 -1.96 -23.13
C ILE A 353 36.93 -2.47 -24.07
N GLU A 354 38.05 -2.90 -23.50
CA GLU A 354 39.22 -3.34 -24.26
C GLU A 354 39.39 -4.85 -24.13
N GLY A 355 39.70 -5.50 -25.25
CA GLY A 355 40.17 -6.88 -25.32
C GLY A 355 41.67 -6.92 -25.55
N ASN A 356 42.41 -7.46 -24.59
CA ASN A 356 43.87 -7.56 -24.62
C ASN A 356 44.32 -9.01 -24.83
N ASP A 357 45.50 -9.18 -25.42
CA ASP A 357 46.15 -10.48 -25.58
C ASP A 357 46.70 -10.99 -24.24
N GLY A 358 46.00 -11.91 -23.60
CA GLY A 358 46.28 -12.34 -22.24
C GLY A 358 46.25 -11.19 -21.22
N SER A 359 46.71 -11.46 -19.99
CA SER A 359 46.61 -10.48 -18.89
C SER A 359 47.58 -9.30 -18.98
N SER A 360 48.60 -9.37 -19.85
CA SER A 360 49.69 -8.39 -19.94
C SER A 360 50.14 -8.07 -21.37
N GLY A 361 49.45 -8.59 -22.38
CA GLY A 361 49.74 -8.27 -23.77
C GLY A 361 49.06 -6.99 -24.23
N PRO A 362 49.27 -6.61 -25.50
CA PRO A 362 48.71 -5.39 -26.08
C PRO A 362 47.19 -5.47 -26.23
N LYS A 363 46.56 -4.29 -26.36
CA LYS A 363 45.16 -4.16 -26.78
C LYS A 363 45.01 -4.61 -28.22
N LEU A 364 44.10 -5.55 -28.47
CA LEU A 364 43.79 -6.07 -29.80
C LEU A 364 42.54 -5.42 -30.39
N CYS A 365 41.48 -5.25 -29.58
CA CYS A 365 40.22 -4.64 -30.01
C CYS A 365 39.53 -3.88 -28.88
N GLU A 366 38.61 -2.98 -29.24
CA GLU A 366 37.85 -2.18 -28.28
C GLU A 366 36.43 -1.85 -28.77
N THR A 367 35.57 -1.46 -27.83
CA THR A 367 34.21 -0.99 -28.11
C THR A 367 33.71 -0.07 -26.99
N ASP A 368 32.80 0.86 -27.31
CA ASP A 368 32.34 1.89 -26.39
C ASP A 368 30.90 1.64 -25.92
N LEU A 369 30.70 1.64 -24.60
CA LEU A 369 29.40 1.62 -23.95
C LEU A 369 29.03 3.03 -23.48
N ARG A 370 27.85 3.51 -23.89
CA ARG A 370 27.27 4.78 -23.41
C ARG A 370 26.33 4.52 -22.24
N VAL A 371 26.63 5.10 -21.08
CA VAL A 371 25.78 5.02 -19.88
C VAL A 371 25.16 6.38 -19.63
N ILE A 372 23.83 6.43 -19.59
CA ILE A 372 23.07 7.61 -19.20
C ILE A 372 22.65 7.44 -17.74
N VAL A 373 23.03 8.40 -16.89
CA VAL A 373 22.63 8.41 -15.49
C VAL A 373 21.13 8.65 -15.42
N GLY A 374 20.40 7.71 -14.84
CA GLY A 374 18.96 7.83 -14.60
C GLY A 374 18.64 8.81 -13.48
N GLN A 375 17.37 8.86 -13.07
CA GLN A 375 16.91 9.83 -12.08
C GLN A 375 16.72 9.18 -10.71
N SER A 376 17.46 9.66 -9.73
CA SER A 376 17.19 9.44 -8.31
C SER A 376 16.15 10.44 -7.81
N HIS A 377 15.25 9.98 -6.94
CA HIS A 377 14.23 10.82 -6.33
C HIS A 377 14.38 10.83 -4.81
N GLY A 378 14.07 11.98 -4.21
CA GLY A 378 14.04 12.15 -2.76
C GLY A 378 13.76 13.59 -2.40
N ALA A 379 13.20 13.83 -1.23
CA ALA A 379 12.95 15.17 -0.74
C ALA A 379 13.12 15.26 0.78
N ALA A 380 13.47 16.44 1.25
CA ALA A 380 13.45 16.81 2.65
C ALA A 380 12.59 18.06 2.83
N ILE A 381 12.09 18.26 4.04
CA ILE A 381 11.39 19.48 4.43
C ILE A 381 12.01 20.05 5.69
N SER A 382 11.96 21.37 5.81
CA SER A 382 12.38 22.11 7.01
C SER A 382 11.34 23.17 7.31
N LEU A 383 10.96 23.26 8.58
CA LEU A 383 10.05 24.29 9.07
C LEU A 383 10.83 25.53 9.51
N SER A 384 10.29 26.73 9.28
CA SER A 384 10.84 27.97 9.86
C SER A 384 10.72 28.00 11.39
N SER A 385 9.70 27.31 11.92
CA SER A 385 9.42 27.09 13.34
C SER A 385 8.64 25.79 13.48
N SER A 386 8.89 25.01 14.54
CA SER A 386 8.05 23.86 14.90
C SER A 386 6.76 24.25 15.62
N THR A 387 6.62 25.53 16.00
CA THR A 387 5.43 26.04 16.67
C THR A 387 4.84 27.28 16.00
N ILE A 388 3.51 27.39 16.06
CA ILE A 388 2.74 28.60 15.80
C ILE A 388 2.09 29.01 17.12
N ASP A 389 2.68 30.01 17.76
CA ASP A 389 2.30 30.36 19.12
C ASP A 389 1.29 31.52 19.18
N GLN A 390 0.38 31.45 20.17
CA GLN A 390 -0.56 32.51 20.51
C GLN A 390 -1.48 32.93 19.34
N VAL A 391 -2.03 31.97 18.60
CA VAL A 391 -3.04 32.27 17.58
C VAL A 391 -4.32 32.75 18.27
N GLU A 392 -4.81 33.93 17.90
CA GLU A 392 -6.08 34.45 18.42
C GLU A 392 -7.27 33.56 17.97
N PRO A 393 -8.28 33.30 18.81
CA PRO A 393 -9.51 32.62 18.39
C PRO A 393 -10.20 33.36 17.24
N GLY A 394 -10.53 32.65 16.15
CA GLY A 394 -11.04 33.26 14.91
C GLY A 394 -9.96 33.91 14.02
N GLY A 395 -8.71 33.98 14.49
CA GLY A 395 -7.57 34.53 13.77
C GLY A 395 -6.83 33.49 12.93
N ASN A 396 -5.69 33.92 12.38
CA ASN A 396 -4.80 33.07 11.60
C ASN A 396 -3.36 33.12 12.12
N GLY A 397 -2.64 32.02 11.88
CA GLY A 397 -1.20 31.93 12.09
C GLY A 397 -0.55 31.33 10.84
N SER A 398 0.72 31.65 10.59
CA SER A 398 1.43 31.09 9.46
C SER A 398 2.89 30.75 9.75
N ILE A 399 3.40 29.77 9.02
CA ILE A 399 4.83 29.40 8.98
C ILE A 399 5.27 29.17 7.54
N SER A 400 6.58 29.23 7.33
CA SER A 400 7.19 28.87 6.05
C SER A 400 7.78 27.45 6.13
N VAL A 401 7.51 26.65 5.11
CA VAL A 401 8.05 25.30 4.91
C VAL A 401 8.98 25.36 3.71
N THR A 402 10.26 25.04 3.93
CA THR A 402 11.22 24.89 2.84
C THR A 402 11.27 23.42 2.43
N VAL A 403 10.93 23.16 1.16
CA VAL A 403 11.03 21.85 0.53
C VAL A 403 12.32 21.79 -0.27
N MET A 404 13.11 20.75 -0.06
CA MET A 404 14.41 20.54 -0.70
C MET A 404 14.37 19.24 -1.51
N ASN A 405 14.76 19.30 -2.78
CA ASN A 405 14.99 18.13 -3.60
C ASN A 405 16.34 17.48 -3.24
N LEU A 406 16.31 16.19 -2.92
CA LEU A 406 17.50 15.39 -2.70
C LEU A 406 17.85 14.54 -3.94
N GLY A 407 16.99 14.50 -4.95
CA GLY A 407 17.24 13.81 -6.22
C GLY A 407 18.27 14.51 -7.11
N ASN A 408 18.90 13.76 -8.02
CA ASN A 408 19.89 14.28 -8.96
C ASN A 408 19.29 14.90 -10.25
N GLY A 409 17.96 14.95 -10.37
CA GLY A 409 17.24 15.59 -11.48
C GLY A 409 16.13 16.53 -11.01
N PRO A 410 15.59 17.39 -11.88
CA PRO A 410 14.43 18.22 -11.57
C PRO A 410 13.21 17.39 -11.17
N ASP A 411 12.45 17.83 -10.17
CA ASP A 411 11.29 17.11 -9.67
C ASP A 411 10.11 18.05 -9.39
N THR A 412 8.90 17.49 -9.45
CA THR A 412 7.66 18.12 -9.00
C THR A 412 7.22 17.40 -7.73
N LEU A 413 7.25 18.09 -6.59
CA LEU A 413 6.90 17.51 -5.31
C LEU A 413 5.51 17.98 -4.88
N LYS A 414 4.71 17.07 -4.34
CA LYS A 414 3.39 17.36 -3.82
C LYS A 414 3.46 17.52 -2.30
N LEU A 415 2.86 18.57 -1.77
CA LEU A 415 2.71 18.77 -0.34
C LEU A 415 1.28 18.44 0.07
N SER A 416 1.13 17.87 1.26
CA SER A 416 -0.15 17.79 1.93
C SER A 416 0.00 18.00 3.43
N THR A 417 -1.10 18.33 4.06
CA THR A 417 -1.23 18.41 5.52
C THR A 417 -2.12 17.27 6.02
N SER A 418 -1.98 16.88 7.28
CA SER A 418 -2.97 16.03 7.96
C SER A 418 -4.33 16.74 8.05
N ALA A 419 -5.40 15.96 8.27
CA ALA A 419 -6.72 16.51 8.49
C ALA A 419 -6.74 17.24 9.85
N PRO A 420 -7.06 18.54 9.89
CA PRO A 420 -7.14 19.25 11.15
C PRO A 420 -8.36 18.81 11.97
N PRO A 421 -8.39 19.09 13.28
CA PRO A 421 -9.59 18.91 14.10
C PRO A 421 -10.81 19.65 13.53
N VAL A 422 -12.02 19.22 13.91
CA VAL A 422 -13.26 19.87 13.47
C VAL A 422 -13.24 21.36 13.84
N GLY A 423 -13.56 22.22 12.88
CA GLY A 423 -13.58 23.68 13.04
C GLY A 423 -12.26 24.39 12.69
N TRP A 424 -11.14 23.67 12.61
CA TRP A 424 -9.85 24.22 12.22
C TRP A 424 -9.65 24.23 10.70
N GLY A 425 -9.09 25.31 10.18
CA GLY A 425 -8.77 25.45 8.76
C GLY A 425 -7.26 25.40 8.52
N VAL A 426 -6.82 24.66 7.50
CA VAL A 426 -5.41 24.60 7.09
C VAL A 426 -5.35 24.82 5.59
N SER A 427 -4.47 25.71 5.15
CA SER A 427 -4.22 25.92 3.72
C SER A 427 -2.72 26.03 3.44
N LEU A 428 -2.36 25.54 2.26
CA LEU A 428 -1.02 25.68 1.69
C LEU A 428 -1.09 26.76 0.61
N SER A 429 -0.11 27.67 0.58
CA SER A 429 -0.01 28.63 -0.53
C SER A 429 0.22 27.97 -1.88
N SER A 430 0.82 26.76 -1.87
CA SER A 430 0.85 25.84 -3.01
C SER A 430 0.87 24.38 -2.53
N SER A 431 0.09 23.51 -3.17
CA SER A 431 0.11 22.06 -2.92
C SER A 431 1.12 21.30 -3.78
N THR A 432 1.80 21.99 -4.69
CA THR A 432 2.85 21.42 -5.54
C THR A 432 4.00 22.42 -5.72
N VAL A 433 5.23 21.93 -5.75
CA VAL A 433 6.43 22.75 -6.00
C VAL A 433 7.30 22.11 -7.06
N ASN A 434 7.83 22.94 -7.95
CA ASN A 434 8.83 22.52 -8.92
C ASN A 434 10.21 22.92 -8.41
N VAL A 435 11.09 21.93 -8.28
CA VAL A 435 12.43 22.09 -7.74
C VAL A 435 13.44 21.53 -8.74
N GLY A 436 14.58 22.20 -8.89
CA GLY A 436 15.68 21.73 -9.72
C GLY A 436 16.40 20.54 -9.09
N SER A 437 17.42 20.02 -9.80
CA SER A 437 18.32 19.00 -9.25
C SER A 437 19.00 19.48 -7.97
N ARG A 438 19.36 18.55 -7.07
CA ARG A 438 20.20 18.83 -5.89
C ARG A 438 21.51 19.54 -6.24
N HIS A 439 22.00 19.33 -7.46
CA HIS A 439 23.27 19.88 -7.97
C HIS A 439 23.13 21.32 -8.47
N GLY A 440 21.89 21.81 -8.61
CA GLY A 440 21.56 23.16 -9.08
C GLY A 440 21.19 24.14 -7.96
N SER A 441 21.11 25.43 -8.30
CA SER A 441 20.74 26.50 -7.36
C SER A 441 19.24 26.62 -7.06
N SER A 442 18.39 25.89 -7.79
CA SER A 442 16.93 25.89 -7.64
C SER A 442 16.40 24.62 -6.97
N SER A 443 17.24 23.91 -6.21
CA SER A 443 16.90 22.65 -5.52
C SER A 443 15.90 22.80 -4.37
N GLN A 444 15.50 24.03 -4.03
CA GLN A 444 14.58 24.29 -2.93
C GLN A 444 13.48 25.29 -3.29
N ALA A 445 12.34 25.15 -2.65
CA ALA A 445 11.20 26.06 -2.75
C ALA A 445 10.57 26.26 -1.37
N THR A 446 9.97 27.44 -1.15
CA THR A 446 9.27 27.74 0.11
C THR A 446 7.76 27.80 -0.12
N VAL A 447 7.01 27.12 0.73
CA VAL A 447 5.54 27.13 0.79
C VAL A 447 5.11 27.73 2.12
N GLU A 448 4.09 28.58 2.10
CA GLU A 448 3.50 29.12 3.32
C GLU A 448 2.34 28.20 3.74
N VAL A 449 2.31 27.85 5.02
CA VAL A 449 1.20 27.12 5.65
C VAL A 449 0.46 28.11 6.52
N VAL A 450 -0.84 28.27 6.26
CA VAL A 450 -1.72 29.13 7.04
C VAL A 450 -2.72 28.27 7.79
N VAL A 451 -2.77 28.45 9.11
CA VAL A 451 -3.75 27.83 9.99
C VAL A 451 -4.78 28.88 10.42
N ASN A 452 -6.05 28.48 10.48
CA ASN A 452 -7.15 29.33 10.89
C ASN A 452 -7.81 28.69 12.11
N ALA A 453 -7.79 29.39 13.24
CA ALA A 453 -8.42 28.93 14.47
C ALA A 453 -9.93 29.24 14.44
N PRO A 454 -10.81 28.34 14.90
CA PRO A 454 -12.21 28.67 15.08
C PRO A 454 -12.40 29.71 16.21
N PHE A 455 -13.54 30.40 16.23
CA PHE A 455 -13.83 31.43 17.26
C PHE A 455 -13.91 30.88 18.68
N ASN A 456 -14.23 29.59 18.84
CA ASN A 456 -14.29 28.88 20.12
C ASN A 456 -13.05 28.00 20.36
N ALA A 457 -11.91 28.31 19.71
CA ALA A 457 -10.66 27.59 19.92
C ALA A 457 -10.21 27.70 21.37
N LEU A 458 -9.99 26.55 22.03
CA LEU A 458 -9.55 26.48 23.41
C LEU A 458 -8.03 26.71 23.52
N ALA A 459 -7.58 27.38 24.58
CA ALA A 459 -6.17 27.71 24.79
C ALA A 459 -5.36 26.65 25.55
N ASP A 460 -6.02 25.67 26.17
CA ASP A 460 -5.40 24.52 26.83
C ASP A 460 -5.09 23.35 25.88
N ASP A 461 -5.69 23.36 24.69
CA ASP A 461 -5.47 22.35 23.66
C ASP A 461 -4.37 22.79 22.67
N ALA A 462 -3.22 22.10 22.72
CA ALA A 462 -2.23 22.18 21.68
C ALA A 462 -2.61 21.27 20.51
N ILE A 463 -2.62 21.83 19.30
CA ILE A 463 -3.01 21.09 18.08
C ILE A 463 -1.76 20.79 17.29
N SER A 464 -1.69 19.59 16.72
CA SER A 464 -0.57 19.20 15.87
C SER A 464 -1.04 18.89 14.46
N ILE A 465 -0.38 19.48 13.47
CA ILE A 465 -0.60 19.25 12.05
C ILE A 465 0.69 18.67 11.47
N GLU A 466 0.57 17.55 10.76
CA GLU A 466 1.68 16.96 10.04
C GLU A 466 1.71 17.52 8.62
N ILE A 467 2.89 17.97 8.17
CA ILE A 467 3.15 18.39 6.80
C ILE A 467 4.01 17.31 6.17
N SER A 468 3.53 16.75 5.07
CA SER A 468 4.19 15.66 4.36
C SER A 468 4.47 16.05 2.91
N VAL A 469 5.64 15.66 2.41
CA VAL A 469 6.03 15.82 1.00
C VAL A 469 6.05 14.46 0.29
N TYR A 470 5.47 14.41 -0.90
CA TYR A 470 5.25 13.21 -1.70
C TYR A 470 5.78 13.37 -3.12
N PRO A 471 6.08 12.26 -3.81
CA PRO A 471 6.21 12.25 -5.27
C PRO A 471 4.90 12.69 -5.94
N ASN A 472 5.01 13.38 -7.10
CA ASN A 472 3.85 13.87 -7.85
C ASN A 472 2.84 12.77 -8.22
N ASN A 473 3.36 11.59 -8.57
CA ASN A 473 2.57 10.46 -9.08
C ASN A 473 1.92 9.62 -7.96
N GLY A 474 2.03 10.06 -6.70
CA GLY A 474 1.58 9.30 -5.53
C GLY A 474 2.58 8.23 -5.08
N GLY A 475 2.51 7.85 -3.81
CA GLY A 475 3.48 6.95 -3.18
C GLY A 475 3.60 7.20 -1.67
N GLN A 476 4.64 6.62 -1.07
CA GLN A 476 5.04 6.97 0.30
C GLN A 476 5.57 8.40 0.36
N SER A 477 5.43 9.07 1.49
CA SER A 477 6.05 10.38 1.70
C SER A 477 7.58 10.24 1.73
N TYR A 478 8.27 11.24 1.21
CA TYR A 478 9.73 11.33 1.34
C TYR A 478 10.13 11.83 2.72
N ALA A 479 9.39 12.80 3.26
CA ALA A 479 9.62 13.38 4.57
C ALA A 479 8.29 13.91 5.15
N MET A 480 8.24 13.97 6.48
CA MET A 480 7.12 14.51 7.24
C MET A 480 7.66 15.27 8.45
N GLU A 481 7.00 16.38 8.80
CA GLU A 481 7.33 17.23 9.93
C GLU A 481 6.05 17.67 10.64
N GLU A 482 6.12 17.82 11.95
CA GLU A 482 4.98 18.17 12.79
C GLU A 482 5.08 19.62 13.24
N VAL A 483 3.95 20.34 13.14
CA VAL A 483 3.80 21.71 13.62
C VAL A 483 2.81 21.72 14.76
N THR A 484 3.22 22.25 15.91
CA THR A 484 2.33 22.46 17.06
C THR A 484 1.76 23.87 17.03
N ILE A 485 0.45 24.02 17.21
CA ILE A 485 -0.26 25.29 17.26
C ILE A 485 -0.79 25.49 18.68
N THR A 486 -0.53 26.66 19.26
CA THR A 486 -1.11 27.09 20.53
C THR A 486 -2.01 28.30 20.33
N VAL A 487 -3.13 28.33 21.04
CA VAL A 487 -4.12 29.41 20.97
C VAL A 487 -3.86 30.41 22.09
N MET A 488 -4.08 31.70 21.83
CA MET A 488 -3.96 32.74 22.83
C MET A 488 -5.04 32.56 23.92
N PRO A 489 -4.68 32.55 25.22
CA PRO A 489 -5.65 32.47 26.30
C PRO A 489 -6.42 33.78 26.48
N ILE A 490 -7.73 33.67 26.65
CA ILE A 490 -8.68 34.76 26.92
C ILE A 490 -9.41 34.39 28.22
N HIS A 491 -9.21 35.20 29.27
CA HIS A 491 -9.80 35.02 30.59
C HIS A 491 -11.05 35.91 30.78
N ALA A 492 -12.02 35.80 29.86
CA ALA A 492 -13.24 36.61 29.92
C ALA A 492 -14.24 35.98 30.90
N TRP A 493 -14.71 36.74 31.89
CA TRP A 493 -15.65 36.20 32.89
C TRP A 493 -16.49 37.30 33.53
N ASP A 494 -17.61 36.89 34.12
CA ASP A 494 -18.45 37.75 34.93
C ASP A 494 -19.24 36.97 36.00
N VAL A 495 -19.95 37.68 36.86
CA VAL A 495 -20.85 37.09 37.86
C VAL A 495 -22.28 37.50 37.55
N GLN A 496 -23.13 36.51 37.33
CA GLN A 496 -24.54 36.77 37.07
C GLN A 496 -25.19 37.45 38.28
N GLU A 497 -25.90 38.56 38.06
CA GLU A 497 -26.57 39.28 39.13
C GLU A 497 -27.63 38.39 39.79
N THR A 498 -27.45 38.14 41.09
CA THR A 498 -28.38 37.35 41.90
C THR A 498 -29.49 38.23 42.46
N THR A 499 -30.74 37.80 42.32
CA THR A 499 -31.91 38.46 42.92
C THR A 499 -32.06 38.15 44.40
N ILE A 500 -31.41 37.09 44.89
CA ILE A 500 -31.47 36.66 46.29
C ILE A 500 -30.32 37.30 47.07
N LYS A 501 -30.43 38.61 47.33
CA LYS A 501 -29.45 39.34 48.16
C LYS A 501 -29.83 39.36 49.65
N ASN A 502 -31.06 38.96 50.00
CA ASN A 502 -31.59 39.00 51.36
C ASN A 502 -32.15 37.62 51.76
N GLN A 503 -31.72 37.08 52.90
CA GLN A 503 -32.29 35.86 53.48
C GLN A 503 -32.53 35.99 54.97
N THR A 504 -33.41 35.14 55.48
CA THR A 504 -33.88 35.10 56.85
C THR A 504 -33.79 33.67 57.37
N GLY A 505 -33.18 33.48 58.53
CA GLY A 505 -33.09 32.18 59.17
C GLY A 505 -33.38 32.25 60.66
N ARG A 506 -33.63 31.09 61.25
CA ARG A 506 -33.81 30.94 62.70
C ARG A 506 -32.45 30.87 63.39
N SER A 507 -32.44 31.18 64.69
CA SER A 507 -31.24 30.99 65.53
C SER A 507 -30.76 29.53 65.43
N GLY A 508 -29.47 29.34 65.18
CA GLY A 508 -28.84 28.04 64.97
C GLY A 508 -29.02 27.42 63.58
N THR A 509 -29.56 28.14 62.59
CA THR A 509 -29.73 27.64 61.21
C THR A 509 -28.77 28.28 60.21
N MET A 510 -28.61 27.65 59.05
CA MET A 510 -27.83 28.16 57.93
C MET A 510 -28.76 28.75 56.86
N VAL A 511 -28.35 29.86 56.25
CA VAL A 511 -28.98 30.44 55.04
C VAL A 511 -27.95 30.47 53.92
N ASN A 512 -28.38 30.30 52.65
CA ASN A 512 -27.48 30.03 51.53
C ASN A 512 -27.74 30.98 50.35
N PHE A 513 -26.83 31.90 50.06
CA PHE A 513 -26.92 32.83 48.94
C PHE A 513 -26.27 32.24 47.67
N PRO A 514 -27.04 31.99 46.60
CA PRO A 514 -26.48 31.47 45.34
C PRO A 514 -25.74 32.57 44.56
N ILE A 515 -24.60 32.20 44.00
CA ILE A 515 -23.67 33.02 43.22
C ILE A 515 -23.35 32.23 41.96
N THR A 516 -23.63 32.77 40.78
CA THR A 516 -23.33 32.10 39.51
C THR A 516 -22.18 32.83 38.81
N ILE A 517 -21.08 32.11 38.61
CA ILE A 517 -19.90 32.58 37.88
C ILE A 517 -20.04 32.11 36.44
N VAL A 518 -19.80 33.01 35.49
CA VAL A 518 -19.83 32.77 34.05
C VAL A 518 -18.41 32.94 33.53
N ASN A 519 -17.83 31.87 32.98
CA ASN A 519 -16.56 31.94 32.27
C ASN A 519 -16.84 31.91 30.76
N ASP A 520 -16.76 33.08 30.13
CA ASP A 520 -16.88 33.28 28.69
C ASP A 520 -15.53 33.18 27.96
N GLY A 521 -14.45 32.94 28.72
CA GLY A 521 -13.10 32.73 28.24
C GLY A 521 -12.93 31.41 27.51
N ASN A 522 -11.87 31.32 26.72
CA ASN A 522 -11.52 30.12 25.97
C ASN A 522 -10.56 29.18 26.73
N ILE A 523 -10.37 29.41 28.04
CA ILE A 523 -9.60 28.57 28.94
C ILE A 523 -10.34 28.42 30.27
N GLY A 524 -10.15 27.28 30.93
CA GLY A 524 -10.70 27.07 32.27
C GLY A 524 -9.97 27.92 33.30
N ASP A 525 -10.74 28.63 34.14
CA ASP A 525 -10.22 29.57 35.13
C ASP A 525 -10.53 29.12 36.56
N ASN A 526 -9.60 29.40 37.48
CA ASN A 526 -9.75 29.17 38.91
C ASN A 526 -10.16 30.46 39.64
N PHE A 527 -11.36 30.45 40.22
CA PHE A 527 -11.93 31.57 40.95
C PHE A 527 -11.78 31.38 42.46
N MET A 528 -11.08 32.29 43.12
CA MET A 528 -10.97 32.35 44.57
C MET A 528 -12.16 33.13 45.17
N LEU A 529 -12.73 32.60 46.25
CA LEU A 529 -13.91 33.13 46.92
C LEU A 529 -13.56 33.58 48.35
N ALA A 530 -13.84 34.84 48.68
CA ALA A 530 -13.57 35.40 50.01
C ALA A 530 -14.71 36.25 50.54
N VAL A 531 -14.96 36.19 51.85
CA VAL A 531 -15.79 37.18 52.55
C VAL A 531 -14.85 38.27 53.07
N ILE A 532 -14.92 39.48 52.50
CA ILE A 532 -14.01 40.59 52.82
C ILE A 532 -14.57 41.50 53.92
N PHE A 533 -15.89 41.48 54.12
CA PHE A 533 -16.55 42.25 55.16
C PHE A 533 -17.76 41.50 55.71
N ASN A 534 -17.95 41.53 57.03
CA ASN A 534 -19.11 40.98 57.71
C ASN A 534 -19.43 41.86 58.93
N THR A 535 -20.63 42.46 58.97
CA THR A 535 -21.03 43.33 60.09
C THR A 535 -21.26 42.57 61.40
N ARG A 536 -21.38 41.23 61.37
CA ARG A 536 -21.50 40.36 62.54
C ARG A 536 -20.60 39.15 62.42
N SER A 537 -19.37 39.26 62.92
CA SER A 537 -18.38 38.18 62.88
C SER A 537 -18.75 36.92 63.69
N SER A 538 -19.71 37.00 64.64
CA SER A 538 -20.24 35.82 65.34
C SER A 538 -21.06 34.91 64.43
N TRP A 539 -21.56 35.42 63.29
CA TRP A 539 -22.26 34.63 62.28
C TRP A 539 -21.24 34.10 61.28
N ALA A 540 -20.88 32.82 61.44
CA ALA A 540 -19.87 32.16 60.62
C ALA A 540 -20.30 32.08 59.15
N THR A 541 -19.35 32.22 58.23
CA THR A 541 -19.58 32.21 56.78
C THR A 541 -18.63 31.23 56.08
N HIS A 542 -19.11 30.50 55.09
CA HIS A 542 -18.26 29.67 54.20
C HIS A 542 -18.93 29.50 52.83
N PHE A 543 -18.16 29.22 51.78
CA PHE A 543 -18.71 28.91 50.46
C PHE A 543 -18.91 27.41 50.28
N MET A 544 -19.91 27.03 49.49
CA MET A 544 -20.31 25.65 49.24
C MET A 544 -20.47 25.43 47.73
N ASP A 545 -19.78 24.43 47.20
CA ASP A 545 -20.03 23.85 45.88
C ASP A 545 -20.87 22.57 46.09
N GLY A 546 -22.16 22.64 45.78
CA GLY A 546 -23.14 21.62 46.19
C GLY A 546 -23.22 21.50 47.72
N GLN A 547 -22.69 20.39 48.26
CA GLN A 547 -22.61 20.11 49.71
C GLN A 547 -21.17 20.20 50.26
N THR A 548 -20.21 20.59 49.43
CA THR A 548 -18.79 20.60 49.78
C THR A 548 -18.34 22.03 50.08
N PRO A 549 -17.77 22.31 51.27
CA PRO A 549 -17.15 23.61 51.54
C PRO A 549 -15.96 23.87 50.62
N VAL A 550 -15.88 25.07 50.04
CA VAL A 550 -14.84 25.47 49.09
C VAL A 550 -14.32 26.88 49.40
N THR A 551 -13.10 27.17 48.97
CA THR A 551 -12.51 28.52 48.93
C THR A 551 -12.11 28.93 47.52
N ASN A 552 -12.13 27.99 46.58
CA ASN A 552 -11.91 28.20 45.17
C ASN A 552 -12.74 27.23 44.33
N VAL A 553 -13.03 27.60 43.09
CA VAL A 553 -13.70 26.74 42.12
C VAL A 553 -13.09 26.92 40.73
N VAL A 554 -12.88 25.81 40.03
CA VAL A 554 -12.52 25.83 38.61
C VAL A 554 -13.81 25.88 37.79
N VAL A 555 -13.89 26.82 36.86
CA VAL A 555 -14.98 26.93 35.87
C VAL A 555 -14.36 26.74 34.49
N PRO A 556 -14.67 25.65 33.77
CA PRO A 556 -14.17 25.41 32.42
C PRO A 556 -14.47 26.56 31.45
N ALA A 557 -13.74 26.62 30.34
CA ALA A 557 -14.02 27.54 29.25
C ALA A 557 -15.48 27.46 28.78
N PHE A 558 -16.06 28.60 28.39
CA PHE A 558 -17.44 28.71 27.88
C PHE A 558 -18.49 28.00 28.75
N SER A 559 -18.36 28.11 30.07
CA SER A 559 -19.21 27.39 31.01
C SER A 559 -19.62 28.24 32.21
N VAL A 560 -20.63 27.76 32.94
CA VAL A 560 -21.19 28.44 34.10
C VAL A 560 -21.15 27.53 35.32
N LYS A 561 -20.94 28.12 36.50
CA LYS A 561 -20.93 27.39 37.76
C LYS A 561 -21.59 28.18 38.89
N THR A 562 -22.45 27.52 39.66
CA THR A 562 -23.11 28.12 40.82
C THR A 562 -22.51 27.62 42.13
N VAL A 563 -22.10 28.56 42.99
CA VAL A 563 -21.64 28.31 44.36
C VAL A 563 -22.57 29.02 45.36
N ASN A 564 -22.65 28.53 46.60
CA ASN A 564 -23.48 29.16 47.63
C ASN A 564 -22.61 29.76 48.74
N LEU A 565 -22.86 31.00 49.13
CA LEU A 565 -22.39 31.55 50.41
C LEU A 565 -23.33 31.08 51.52
N ALA A 566 -22.84 30.21 52.40
CA ALA A 566 -23.57 29.72 53.56
C ALA A 566 -23.25 30.57 54.79
N VAL A 567 -24.29 31.04 55.48
CA VAL A 567 -24.19 31.93 56.65
C VAL A 567 -24.93 31.32 57.84
N SER A 568 -24.23 31.18 58.96
CA SER A 568 -24.77 30.66 60.21
C SER A 568 -25.46 31.77 61.00
N ILE A 569 -26.78 31.68 61.12
CA ILE A 569 -27.59 32.65 61.84
C ILE A 569 -27.51 32.38 63.34
N ASP A 570 -26.94 33.32 64.08
CA ASP A 570 -27.04 33.38 65.55
C ASP A 570 -26.76 32.04 66.26
N ALA A 571 -25.68 31.35 65.87
CA ALA A 571 -25.37 30.02 66.41
C ALA A 571 -25.08 30.02 67.92
N ASP A 572 -24.69 31.18 68.47
CA ASP A 572 -24.46 31.37 69.91
C ASP A 572 -25.74 31.73 70.69
N GLY A 573 -26.88 31.93 69.99
CA GLY A 573 -28.18 32.22 70.59
C GLY A 573 -28.25 33.59 71.27
N SER A 574 -27.38 34.53 70.89
CA SER A 574 -27.23 35.84 71.54
C SER A 574 -28.05 36.96 70.88
N GLY A 575 -28.57 36.71 69.68
CA GLY A 575 -29.28 37.68 68.86
C GLY A 575 -30.74 37.91 69.25
N GLU A 576 -31.22 39.11 68.93
CA GLU A 576 -32.64 39.48 69.06
C GLU A 576 -33.38 39.35 67.72
N GLU A 577 -34.70 39.14 67.77
CA GLU A 577 -35.55 39.07 66.57
C GLU A 577 -35.34 40.29 65.64
N ARG A 578 -35.09 40.04 64.34
CA ARG A 578 -34.72 41.01 63.29
C ARG A 578 -33.29 41.52 63.30
N ASP A 579 -32.43 40.96 64.13
CA ASP A 579 -31.00 41.14 64.00
C ASP A 579 -30.50 40.77 62.60
N SER A 580 -29.55 41.51 62.04
CA SER A 580 -29.04 41.23 60.69
C SER A 580 -27.53 41.37 60.57
N ALA A 581 -26.95 40.55 59.69
CA ALA A 581 -25.57 40.63 59.23
C ALA A 581 -25.56 41.01 57.75
N THR A 582 -24.66 41.92 57.36
CA THR A 582 -24.36 42.25 55.96
C THR A 582 -22.97 41.71 55.66
N MET A 583 -22.85 40.97 54.57
CA MET A 583 -21.60 40.38 54.10
C MET A 583 -21.26 40.93 52.71
N THR A 584 -20.02 41.36 52.54
CA THR A 584 -19.46 41.66 51.21
C THR A 584 -18.50 40.54 50.86
N ILE A 585 -18.73 39.90 49.71
CA ILE A 585 -17.82 38.91 49.17
C ILE A 585 -17.03 39.49 48.02
N ARG A 586 -15.87 38.89 47.79
CA ARG A 586 -15.00 39.15 46.65
C ARG A 586 -14.68 37.84 45.95
N ILE A 587 -14.83 37.85 44.64
CA ILE A 587 -14.49 36.76 43.73
C ILE A 587 -13.28 37.24 42.94
N THR A 588 -12.24 36.43 42.84
CA THR A 588 -11.00 36.77 42.13
C THR A 588 -10.68 35.68 41.13
N ASN A 589 -10.63 36.00 39.84
CA ASN A 589 -10.03 35.11 38.85
C ASN A 589 -8.52 35.07 39.11
N SER A 590 -8.02 33.93 39.58
CA SER A 590 -6.62 33.80 40.02
C SER A 590 -5.66 33.55 38.85
N ASP A 591 -6.19 33.11 37.71
CA ASP A 591 -5.41 32.81 36.52
C ASP A 591 -5.29 34.05 35.61
N ASP A 592 -6.20 35.02 35.75
CA ASP A 592 -6.11 36.32 35.10
C ASP A 592 -5.18 37.30 35.86
N GLN A 593 -4.12 37.75 35.18
CA GLN A 593 -3.15 38.71 35.69
C GLN A 593 -3.59 40.18 35.53
N ASN A 594 -4.75 40.44 34.93
CA ASN A 594 -5.26 41.80 34.75
C ASN A 594 -5.71 42.42 36.09
N ASN A 595 -4.79 43.10 36.75
CA ASN A 595 -5.06 43.87 37.97
C ASN A 595 -5.37 45.36 37.67
N GLY A 596 -5.72 45.69 36.42
CA GLY A 596 -6.23 47.01 36.03
C GLY A 596 -7.59 47.30 36.67
N ASP A 597 -8.07 48.53 36.51
CA ASP A 597 -9.41 48.99 36.91
C ASP A 597 -9.85 49.93 35.78
N GLU A 598 -10.21 49.33 34.64
CA GLU A 598 -10.51 50.07 33.41
C GLU A 598 -11.87 50.80 33.49
N ASP A 599 -12.81 50.27 34.29
CA ASP A 599 -14.14 50.84 34.48
C ASP A 599 -14.21 51.88 35.62
N GLY A 600 -13.18 51.97 36.46
CA GLY A 600 -12.99 52.99 37.49
C GLY A 600 -13.83 52.77 38.75
N ASP A 601 -14.26 51.54 39.03
CA ASP A 601 -15.08 51.20 40.19
C ASP A 601 -14.24 50.97 41.48
N ASN A 602 -12.91 51.04 41.40
CA ASN A 602 -11.92 50.72 42.44
C ASN A 602 -11.83 49.24 42.81
N ILE A 603 -12.33 48.34 41.96
CA ILE A 603 -12.19 46.90 42.04
C ILE A 603 -11.34 46.48 40.82
N PRO A 604 -10.27 45.69 41.01
CA PRO A 604 -9.50 45.21 39.87
C PRO A 604 -10.38 44.42 38.88
N ASP A 605 -10.12 44.51 37.57
CA ASP A 605 -10.94 43.88 36.52
C ASP A 605 -10.99 42.35 36.65
N ASN A 606 -9.95 41.72 37.23
CA ASN A 606 -9.94 40.30 37.60
C ASN A 606 -10.71 39.98 38.90
N GLN A 607 -11.48 40.94 39.45
CA GLN A 607 -12.27 40.81 40.67
C GLN A 607 -13.72 41.27 40.49
N ARG A 608 -14.62 40.69 41.28
CA ARG A 608 -16.03 41.13 41.41
C ARG A 608 -16.43 41.12 42.87
N GLU A 609 -17.26 42.07 43.29
CA GLU A 609 -17.82 42.13 44.64
C GLU A 609 -19.34 42.01 44.67
N LEU A 610 -19.87 41.28 45.66
CA LEU A 610 -21.31 41.14 45.88
C LEU A 610 -21.66 41.38 47.36
N ASN A 611 -22.85 41.95 47.59
CA ASN A 611 -23.36 42.25 48.92
C ASN A 611 -24.59 41.41 49.25
N PHE A 612 -24.56 40.77 50.43
CA PHE A 612 -25.62 39.91 50.94
C PHE A 612 -26.05 40.35 52.34
N LYS A 613 -27.32 40.11 52.67
CA LYS A 613 -27.88 40.39 53.99
C LYS A 613 -28.62 39.18 54.54
N ALA A 614 -28.19 38.73 55.71
CA ALA A 614 -28.83 37.68 56.49
C ALA A 614 -29.58 38.30 57.69
N THR A 615 -30.77 37.81 58.00
CA THR A 615 -31.62 38.32 59.10
C THR A 615 -32.07 37.16 60.02
N LEU A 616 -32.04 37.36 61.33
CA LEU A 616 -32.57 36.45 62.33
C LEU A 616 -34.09 36.67 62.44
N SER A 617 -34.88 35.63 62.20
CA SER A 617 -36.31 35.62 62.51
C SER A 617 -36.80 34.26 62.99
N ASN A 618 -37.71 34.27 63.96
CA ASN A 618 -38.43 33.08 64.42
C ASN A 618 -39.57 32.65 63.46
N ARG A 619 -39.89 33.46 62.44
CA ARG A 619 -40.94 33.17 61.47
C ARG A 619 -40.59 31.97 60.59
N ASN A 620 -41.60 31.20 60.21
CA ASN A 620 -41.45 30.17 59.20
C ASN A 620 -41.63 30.75 57.79
N HIS A 621 -40.65 30.47 56.92
CA HIS A 621 -40.63 30.86 55.51
C HIS A 621 -40.46 29.58 54.70
N SER A 622 -41.52 29.12 54.04
CA SER A 622 -41.49 27.87 53.27
C SER A 622 -42.55 27.87 52.17
N MET A 623 -42.21 27.23 51.05
CA MET A 623 -43.10 27.02 49.90
C MET A 623 -43.23 25.53 49.62
N ALA A 624 -44.37 25.11 49.07
CA ALA A 624 -44.61 23.76 48.59
C ALA A 624 -45.03 23.77 47.13
N ILE A 625 -44.59 22.77 46.37
CA ILE A 625 -44.96 22.56 44.97
C ILE A 625 -45.61 21.19 44.79
N THR A 626 -46.66 21.12 43.99
CA THR A 626 -47.33 19.88 43.59
C THR A 626 -47.72 19.94 42.11
N ILE A 627 -47.60 18.84 41.37
CA ILE A 627 -48.13 18.75 40.00
C ILE A 627 -49.66 18.81 40.06
N ASP A 628 -50.28 19.48 39.09
CA ASP A 628 -51.73 19.46 38.91
C ASP A 628 -52.24 18.02 38.70
N GLU A 629 -53.18 17.61 39.54
CA GLU A 629 -53.66 16.23 39.58
C GLU A 629 -54.44 15.87 38.31
N GLU A 630 -55.26 16.79 37.80
CA GLU A 630 -56.08 16.60 36.60
C GLU A 630 -55.19 16.35 35.37
N TRP A 631 -54.14 17.16 35.21
CA TRP A 631 -53.15 16.97 34.15
C TRP A 631 -52.39 15.64 34.28
N SER A 632 -52.08 15.21 35.52
CA SER A 632 -51.33 13.97 35.75
C SER A 632 -52.07 12.69 35.31
N TYR A 633 -53.41 12.68 35.33
CA TYR A 633 -54.21 11.54 34.87
C TYR A 633 -54.04 11.23 33.38
N GLY A 634 -53.69 12.24 32.55
CA GLY A 634 -53.42 12.05 31.13
C GLY A 634 -52.18 11.21 30.83
N TYR A 635 -51.29 11.04 31.82
CA TYR A 635 -50.01 10.36 31.69
C TYR A 635 -49.86 9.12 32.61
N GLY A 636 -50.86 8.78 33.44
CA GLY A 636 -50.83 7.60 34.31
C GLY A 636 -51.73 7.69 35.56
N GLU A 637 -51.46 6.82 36.56
CA GLU A 637 -52.02 6.99 37.91
C GLU A 637 -51.34 8.19 38.61
N PRO A 638 -52.05 8.94 39.48
CA PRO A 638 -51.47 10.04 40.25
C PRO A 638 -50.21 9.58 41.00
N GLY A 639 -49.05 10.14 40.65
CA GLY A 639 -47.75 9.80 41.24
C GLY A 639 -46.77 9.06 40.32
N SER A 640 -47.17 8.66 39.11
CA SER A 640 -46.27 8.12 38.08
C SER A 640 -46.38 8.93 36.77
N VAL A 641 -45.93 10.18 36.80
CA VAL A 641 -45.90 11.04 35.62
C VAL A 641 -44.61 10.75 34.84
N GLN A 642 -44.71 10.09 33.68
CA GLN A 642 -43.62 10.04 32.70
C GLN A 642 -44.13 10.65 31.40
N VAL A 643 -43.46 11.70 30.92
CA VAL A 643 -43.82 12.34 29.66
C VAL A 643 -42.99 11.75 28.53
N VAL A 644 -43.65 11.37 27.44
CA VAL A 644 -43.01 10.85 26.24
C VAL A 644 -43.19 11.84 25.09
N LEU A 645 -42.09 12.44 24.64
CA LEU A 645 -42.09 13.45 23.57
C LEU A 645 -41.18 13.01 22.43
N ALA A 646 -41.53 13.34 21.19
CA ALA A 646 -40.63 13.18 20.06
C ALA A 646 -39.55 14.29 20.04
N PRO A 647 -38.42 14.10 19.33
CA PRO A 647 -37.47 15.20 19.08
C PRO A 647 -38.19 16.44 18.54
N GLY A 648 -37.86 17.62 19.07
CA GLY A 648 -38.55 18.89 18.77
C GLY A 648 -39.92 19.08 19.45
N GLY A 649 -40.48 18.06 20.10
CA GLY A 649 -41.77 18.13 20.77
C GLY A 649 -41.74 18.93 22.08
N SER A 650 -42.89 19.49 22.48
CA SER A 650 -43.04 20.26 23.72
C SER A 650 -44.24 19.80 24.57
N VAL A 651 -44.20 20.11 25.87
CA VAL A 651 -45.31 19.90 26.80
C VAL A 651 -45.40 21.05 27.80
N SER A 652 -46.63 21.41 28.17
CA SER A 652 -46.92 22.36 29.25
C SER A 652 -47.42 21.62 30.48
N VAL A 653 -46.68 21.74 31.59
CA VAL A 653 -46.94 21.06 32.86
C VAL A 653 -47.40 22.07 33.91
N PRO A 654 -48.70 22.10 34.27
CA PRO A 654 -49.19 22.96 35.33
C PRO A 654 -48.77 22.44 36.71
N VAL A 655 -48.25 23.33 37.55
CA VAL A 655 -47.86 23.07 38.94
C VAL A 655 -48.52 24.07 39.89
N TRP A 656 -48.96 23.59 41.04
CA TRP A 656 -49.55 24.39 42.11
C TRP A 656 -48.50 24.75 43.15
N ILE A 657 -48.44 26.03 43.52
CA ILE A 657 -47.52 26.56 44.52
C ILE A 657 -48.30 27.06 45.73
N GLU A 658 -47.93 26.56 46.90
CA GLU A 658 -48.57 26.87 48.17
C GLU A 658 -47.57 27.52 49.13
N ASN A 659 -47.95 28.64 49.74
CA ASN A 659 -47.19 29.22 50.84
C ASN A 659 -47.48 28.45 52.15
N THR A 660 -46.50 27.67 52.61
CA THR A 660 -46.58 26.88 53.84
C THR A 660 -45.98 27.61 55.05
N GLY A 661 -45.46 28.82 54.85
CA GLY A 661 -44.94 29.71 55.89
C GLY A 661 -46.03 30.44 56.69
N ASP A 662 -45.59 31.36 57.56
CA ASP A 662 -46.48 32.04 58.51
C ASP A 662 -47.23 33.24 57.90
N TYR A 663 -46.69 33.86 56.85
CA TYR A 663 -47.22 35.07 56.20
C TYR A 663 -46.96 35.05 54.69
N THR A 664 -47.65 35.92 53.95
CA THR A 664 -47.38 36.20 52.53
C THR A 664 -45.90 36.44 52.28
N ASP A 665 -45.39 35.78 51.25
CA ASP A 665 -43.97 35.76 50.91
C ASP A 665 -43.78 35.44 49.42
N GLU A 666 -42.59 35.73 48.90
CA GLU A 666 -42.28 35.45 47.50
C GLU A 666 -41.71 34.04 47.34
N ALA A 667 -42.29 33.29 46.42
CA ALA A 667 -41.78 32.01 45.96
C ALA A 667 -40.65 32.26 44.96
N TYR A 668 -39.56 31.52 45.11
CA TYR A 668 -38.41 31.50 44.22
C TYR A 668 -38.28 30.13 43.58
N PHE A 669 -38.19 30.09 42.25
CA PHE A 669 -38.11 28.88 41.46
C PHE A 669 -36.69 28.58 40.98
N LEU A 670 -36.33 27.30 40.99
CA LEU A 670 -35.10 26.76 40.43
C LEU A 670 -35.45 25.64 39.46
N LEU A 671 -34.93 25.74 38.24
CA LEU A 671 -35.10 24.76 37.17
C LEU A 671 -33.78 24.03 36.90
N SER A 672 -33.81 22.70 36.82
CA SER A 672 -32.63 21.87 36.53
C SER A 672 -32.99 20.61 35.75
N GLY A 673 -32.00 20.00 35.09
CA GLY A 673 -32.19 18.81 34.28
C GLY A 673 -32.47 19.11 32.81
N LEU A 674 -32.40 18.05 32.00
CA LEU A 674 -32.52 18.05 30.53
C LEU A 674 -31.35 18.72 29.78
N GLU A 675 -30.19 18.89 30.43
CA GLU A 675 -28.98 19.41 29.78
C GLU A 675 -28.60 18.53 28.57
N GLY A 676 -28.46 19.15 27.39
CA GLY A 676 -28.18 18.44 26.13
C GLY A 676 -29.37 17.69 25.50
N ILE A 677 -30.54 17.68 26.13
CA ILE A 677 -31.75 16.97 25.65
C ILE A 677 -32.86 17.96 25.27
N GLY A 678 -33.04 19.05 26.03
CA GLY A 678 -34.09 20.04 25.78
C GLY A 678 -33.96 21.30 26.64
N THR A 679 -34.88 22.24 26.43
CA THR A 679 -35.00 23.49 27.19
C THR A 679 -36.21 23.44 28.13
N ARG A 680 -36.22 24.36 29.10
CA ARG A 680 -37.32 24.54 30.06
C ARG A 680 -37.53 26.03 30.34
N SER A 681 -38.79 26.44 30.49
CA SER A 681 -39.17 27.79 30.91
C SER A 681 -40.37 27.73 31.86
N LEU A 682 -40.62 28.81 32.61
CA LEU A 682 -41.75 28.92 33.52
C LEU A 682 -42.59 30.14 33.17
N GLU A 683 -43.90 29.94 33.13
CA GLU A 683 -44.86 31.02 32.92
C GLU A 683 -45.84 31.13 34.08
N TYR A 684 -46.16 32.37 34.45
CA TYR A 684 -47.21 32.72 35.41
C TYR A 684 -48.10 33.80 34.80
N GLU A 685 -49.41 33.58 34.76
CA GLU A 685 -50.39 34.48 34.13
C GLU A 685 -50.02 34.88 32.67
N GLY A 686 -49.38 33.97 31.94
CA GLY A 686 -48.95 34.17 30.54
C GLY A 686 -47.67 34.99 30.36
N ALA A 687 -46.96 35.32 31.45
CA ALA A 687 -45.66 35.99 31.41
C ALA A 687 -44.52 35.02 31.79
N ASP A 688 -43.39 35.11 31.07
CA ASP A 688 -42.18 34.35 31.38
C ASP A 688 -41.55 34.85 32.69
N LEU A 689 -41.44 33.94 33.67
CA LEU A 689 -40.87 34.22 34.98
C LEU A 689 -39.37 34.50 34.94
N ALA A 690 -38.66 34.20 33.85
CA ALA A 690 -37.28 34.64 33.68
C ALA A 690 -37.13 36.16 33.82
N LEU A 691 -38.14 36.93 33.38
CA LEU A 691 -38.16 38.40 33.44
C LEU A 691 -38.33 38.95 34.86
N SER A 692 -38.94 38.18 35.76
CA SER A 692 -39.08 38.53 37.19
C SER A 692 -38.01 37.90 38.08
N GLY A 693 -36.96 37.33 37.47
CA GLY A 693 -35.91 36.63 38.22
C GLY A 693 -36.41 35.36 38.91
N TYR A 694 -37.42 34.69 38.33
CA TYR A 694 -38.08 33.50 38.85
C TYR A 694 -38.70 33.70 40.23
N GLN A 695 -39.34 34.85 40.45
CA GLN A 695 -40.01 35.19 41.70
C GLN A 695 -41.49 35.50 41.47
N VAL A 696 -42.36 35.01 42.36
CA VAL A 696 -43.80 35.29 42.38
C VAL A 696 -44.29 35.42 43.82
N GLU A 697 -45.09 36.44 44.14
CA GLU A 697 -45.70 36.56 45.46
C GLU A 697 -46.79 35.50 45.66
N VAL A 698 -46.73 34.78 46.78
CA VAL A 698 -47.73 33.77 47.15
C VAL A 698 -48.33 34.13 48.50
N ALA A 699 -49.59 34.56 48.49
CA ALA A 699 -50.30 34.94 49.69
C ALA A 699 -50.51 33.75 50.63
N LYS A 700 -50.33 33.96 51.95
CA LYS A 700 -50.78 32.98 52.95
C LYS A 700 -52.26 33.21 53.22
N ALA A 701 -53.13 32.49 52.52
CA ALA A 701 -54.56 32.76 52.54
C ALA A 701 -55.43 31.51 52.34
N TYR A 702 -56.73 31.69 52.55
CA TYR A 702 -57.78 30.76 52.10
C TYR A 702 -58.62 31.44 51.02
N ALA A 703 -59.14 30.68 50.07
CA ALA A 703 -59.98 31.17 48.97
C ALA A 703 -61.14 30.21 48.68
N ALA A 704 -62.24 30.74 48.14
CA ALA A 704 -63.39 29.94 47.72
C ALA A 704 -63.06 29.20 46.42
N TRP A 705 -63.10 27.87 46.45
CA TRP A 705 -62.88 26.99 45.30
C TRP A 705 -64.20 26.63 44.65
N ASN A 706 -64.32 26.83 43.33
CA ASN A 706 -65.52 26.50 42.57
C ASN A 706 -65.36 25.11 41.91
N HIS A 707 -66.23 24.15 42.28
CA HIS A 707 -66.18 22.79 41.75
C HIS A 707 -66.54 22.66 40.26
N SER A 708 -67.21 23.67 39.69
CA SER A 708 -67.61 23.64 38.28
C SER A 708 -66.52 24.15 37.33
N SER A 709 -65.72 25.13 37.77
CA SER A 709 -64.60 25.67 36.99
C SER A 709 -63.24 25.06 37.34
N ASN A 710 -63.16 24.27 38.42
CA ASN A 710 -61.90 23.78 38.97
C ASN A 710 -60.87 24.90 39.19
N ASP A 711 -61.34 26.04 39.70
CA ASP A 711 -60.50 27.21 39.97
C ASP A 711 -61.04 28.03 41.17
N TYR A 712 -60.23 28.98 41.66
CA TYR A 712 -60.65 29.92 42.68
C TYR A 712 -61.67 30.92 42.12
N GLN A 713 -62.74 31.15 42.88
CA GLN A 713 -63.80 32.06 42.50
C GLN A 713 -63.34 33.52 42.62
N ALA A 714 -63.54 34.31 41.57
CA ALA A 714 -63.46 35.76 41.64
C ALA A 714 -64.80 36.34 42.14
N ASP A 715 -64.74 37.39 42.94
CA ASP A 715 -65.89 38.16 43.38
C ASP A 715 -66.38 39.13 42.29
N SER A 716 -67.38 39.95 42.61
CA SER A 716 -67.99 40.88 41.66
C SER A 716 -67.09 42.04 41.21
N GLU A 717 -65.92 42.22 41.83
CA GLU A 717 -64.93 43.23 41.48
C GLU A 717 -63.72 42.62 40.73
N ASP A 718 -63.85 41.39 40.22
CA ASP A 718 -62.75 40.59 39.63
C ASP A 718 -61.59 40.36 40.62
N SER A 719 -61.81 40.57 41.92
CA SER A 719 -60.85 40.23 42.97
C SER A 719 -61.13 38.82 43.47
N LEU A 720 -60.10 38.03 43.77
CA LEU A 720 -60.34 36.68 44.29
C LEU A 720 -61.18 36.72 45.58
N ALA A 721 -62.10 35.77 45.75
CA ALA A 721 -62.86 35.60 46.98
C ALA A 721 -61.98 34.93 48.05
N PHE A 722 -60.97 35.65 48.54
CA PHE A 722 -59.94 35.13 49.44
C PHE A 722 -59.74 35.99 50.69
N HIS A 723 -59.26 35.37 51.77
CA HIS A 723 -58.92 36.04 53.02
C HIS A 723 -57.50 35.68 53.47
N GLU A 724 -56.67 36.71 53.65
CA GLU A 724 -55.25 36.56 53.98
C GLU A 724 -54.99 36.48 55.50
N VAL A 725 -53.99 35.68 55.86
CA VAL A 725 -53.38 35.65 57.19
C VAL A 725 -52.44 36.86 57.32
N LYS A 726 -52.98 38.00 57.76
CA LYS A 726 -52.23 39.29 57.81
C LYS A 726 -51.53 39.56 59.14
N SER A 727 -51.98 38.96 60.24
CA SER A 727 -51.44 39.26 61.57
C SER A 727 -51.84 38.22 62.61
N ARG A 728 -51.31 38.32 63.84
CA ARG A 728 -51.81 37.52 64.98
C ARG A 728 -53.30 37.72 65.29
N ARG A 729 -53.95 38.78 64.80
CA ARG A 729 -55.39 39.02 64.98
C ARG A 729 -56.26 38.31 63.94
N CYS A 730 -55.70 37.99 62.77
CA CYS A 730 -56.36 37.15 61.77
C CYS A 730 -55.39 36.05 61.37
N ASP A 731 -55.44 34.96 62.14
CA ASP A 731 -54.67 33.73 61.93
C ASP A 731 -55.34 32.85 60.87
N VAL A 732 -54.84 31.62 60.71
CA VAL A 732 -55.39 30.64 59.75
C VAL A 732 -56.89 30.40 59.94
N ASN A 733 -57.37 30.34 61.19
CA ASN A 733 -58.78 30.12 61.48
C ASN A 733 -59.63 31.33 61.09
N CYS A 734 -59.15 32.54 61.38
CA CYS A 734 -59.84 33.77 60.96
C CYS A 734 -59.97 33.85 59.44
N ALA A 735 -58.90 33.54 58.70
CA ALA A 735 -58.90 33.54 57.24
C ALA A 735 -59.87 32.49 56.65
N GLU A 736 -59.83 31.26 57.14
CA GLU A 736 -60.74 30.18 56.73
C GLU A 736 -62.21 30.54 56.99
N ASN A 737 -62.54 31.00 58.21
CA ASN A 737 -63.89 31.44 58.56
C ASN A 737 -64.38 32.63 57.70
N GLY A 738 -63.47 33.52 57.30
CA GLY A 738 -63.79 34.65 56.44
C GLY A 738 -64.30 34.21 55.05
N VAL A 739 -63.68 33.17 54.47
CA VAL A 739 -64.09 32.59 53.20
C VAL A 739 -65.38 31.79 53.35
N GLU A 740 -65.53 30.99 54.42
CA GLU A 740 -66.78 30.26 54.68
C GLU A 740 -67.98 31.20 54.81
N GLN A 741 -67.79 32.35 55.48
CA GLN A 741 -68.81 33.40 55.55
C GLN A 741 -69.14 33.96 54.18
N TRP A 742 -68.13 34.21 53.34
CA TRP A 742 -68.35 34.66 51.96
C TRP A 742 -69.16 33.65 51.14
N ILE A 743 -68.81 32.36 51.18
CA ILE A 743 -69.55 31.28 50.49
C ILE A 743 -71.01 31.25 50.98
N SER A 744 -71.19 31.33 52.30
CA SER A 744 -72.52 31.33 52.91
C SER A 744 -73.36 32.55 52.56
N MET A 745 -72.75 33.74 52.41
CA MET A 745 -73.46 34.96 52.03
C MET A 745 -73.91 34.92 50.57
N ASN A 746 -73.16 34.24 49.69
CA ASN A 746 -73.49 34.10 48.27
C ASN A 746 -74.39 32.88 47.96
N SER A 747 -74.78 32.10 48.98
CA SER A 747 -75.61 30.89 48.85
C SER A 747 -74.96 29.77 48.03
N ASP A 748 -73.64 29.67 48.11
CA ASP A 748 -72.79 28.81 47.27
C ASP A 748 -72.30 27.53 47.98
N ASN A 749 -72.88 27.19 49.13
CA ASN A 749 -72.41 26.13 50.03
C ASN A 749 -72.37 24.71 49.41
N THR A 750 -72.99 24.51 48.25
CA THR A 750 -72.99 23.22 47.52
C THR A 750 -72.15 23.25 46.25
N SER A 751 -71.81 24.44 45.75
CA SER A 751 -71.03 24.68 44.52
C SER A 751 -69.56 25.01 44.84
N HIS A 752 -69.29 25.50 46.05
CA HIS A 752 -67.98 25.95 46.49
C HIS A 752 -67.55 25.36 47.82
N GLU A 753 -66.24 25.28 48.03
CA GLU A 753 -65.62 24.93 49.30
C GLU A 753 -64.44 25.85 49.63
N THR A 754 -64.14 25.99 50.92
CA THR A 754 -62.95 26.75 51.36
C THR A 754 -61.70 25.91 51.17
N ARG A 755 -60.71 26.43 50.43
CA ARG A 755 -59.39 25.79 50.26
C ARG A 755 -58.26 26.74 50.62
N VAL A 756 -57.10 26.18 50.96
CA VAL A 756 -55.85 26.96 51.02
C VAL A 756 -55.60 27.57 49.65
N TYR A 757 -55.24 28.85 49.60
CA TYR A 757 -54.93 29.54 48.36
C TYR A 757 -53.59 29.06 47.78
N LYS A 758 -53.58 28.80 46.48
CA LYS A 758 -52.43 28.37 45.70
C LYS A 758 -52.39 29.14 44.39
N ILE A 759 -51.20 29.34 43.86
CA ILE A 759 -51.04 29.87 42.50
C ILE A 759 -50.71 28.74 41.52
N LYS A 760 -51.13 28.89 40.27
CA LYS A 760 -50.83 27.95 39.18
C LYS A 760 -49.71 28.52 38.32
N VAL A 761 -48.61 27.79 38.21
CA VAL A 761 -47.47 28.14 37.35
C VAL A 761 -47.34 27.05 36.29
N THR A 762 -46.99 27.41 35.06
CA THR A 762 -46.86 26.47 33.94
C THR A 762 -45.38 26.26 33.62
N LEU A 763 -44.88 25.03 33.77
CA LEU A 763 -43.57 24.62 33.31
C LEU A 763 -43.66 24.18 31.85
N ILE A 764 -42.97 24.87 30.95
CA ILE A 764 -42.88 24.49 29.54
C ILE A 764 -41.58 23.73 29.33
N ILE A 765 -41.67 22.56 28.72
CA ILE A 765 -40.52 21.72 28.37
C ILE A 765 -40.52 21.54 26.86
N THR A 766 -39.39 21.80 26.21
CA THR A 766 -39.22 21.63 24.76
C THR A 766 -37.98 20.79 24.48
N LEU A 767 -38.14 19.67 23.78
CA LEU A 767 -37.02 18.83 23.38
C LEU A 767 -36.26 19.43 22.21
N SER A 768 -34.94 19.22 22.17
CA SER A 768 -34.14 19.57 21.00
C SER A 768 -34.54 18.73 19.79
N ASP A 769 -34.53 19.31 18.59
CA ASP A 769 -34.68 18.57 17.33
C ASP A 769 -33.56 17.54 17.13
N GLY A 770 -32.38 17.79 17.71
CA GLY A 770 -31.23 16.89 17.69
C GLY A 770 -31.23 15.81 18.78
N ALA A 771 -32.26 15.77 19.64
CA ALA A 771 -32.31 14.78 20.72
C ALA A 771 -32.46 13.35 20.17
N GLU A 772 -31.62 12.43 20.63
CA GLU A 772 -31.65 11.05 20.16
C GLU A 772 -32.89 10.29 20.64
N ASN A 773 -33.49 9.48 19.76
CA ASN A 773 -34.62 8.63 20.08
C ASN A 773 -34.22 7.55 21.11
N GLY A 774 -34.85 7.54 22.28
CA GLY A 774 -34.50 6.71 23.43
C GLY A 774 -33.68 7.44 24.50
N ALA A 775 -33.25 8.68 24.26
CA ALA A 775 -32.67 9.52 25.30
C ALA A 775 -33.69 9.78 26.42
N GLY A 776 -33.21 9.90 27.65
CA GLY A 776 -34.04 10.12 28.81
C GLY A 776 -33.40 11.11 29.76
N GLY A 777 -34.22 11.94 30.38
CA GLY A 777 -33.80 12.90 31.38
C GLY A 777 -34.93 13.19 32.35
N SER A 778 -34.71 14.13 33.26
CA SER A 778 -35.78 14.53 34.17
C SER A 778 -35.74 16.04 34.39
N ALA A 779 -36.86 16.72 34.12
CA ALA A 779 -37.01 18.12 34.44
C ALA A 779 -37.35 18.25 35.93
N THR A 780 -36.47 18.89 36.68
CA THR A 780 -36.66 19.14 38.11
C THR A 780 -36.97 20.61 38.33
N ILE A 781 -38.12 20.86 38.96
CA ILE A 781 -38.52 22.17 39.45
C ILE A 781 -38.51 22.17 40.97
N SER A 782 -37.82 23.14 41.56
CA SER A 782 -37.80 23.36 43.00
C SER A 782 -38.32 24.75 43.32
N VAL A 783 -39.16 24.85 44.34
CA VAL A 783 -39.64 26.12 44.88
C VAL A 783 -39.18 26.29 46.33
N SER A 784 -38.85 27.52 46.69
CA SER A 784 -38.51 27.92 48.06
C SER A 784 -39.02 29.33 48.33
N SER A 785 -38.96 29.81 49.56
CA SER A 785 -39.20 31.24 49.83
C SER A 785 -37.93 32.04 49.49
N THR A 786 -38.07 33.26 48.94
CA THR A 786 -36.92 34.17 48.76
C THR A 786 -36.23 34.50 50.09
N LYS A 787 -36.97 34.43 51.20
CA LYS A 787 -36.45 34.63 52.54
C LYS A 787 -35.81 33.37 53.14
N ASN A 788 -36.08 32.16 52.64
CA ASN A 788 -35.47 30.92 53.13
C ASN A 788 -35.31 29.91 52.00
N THR A 789 -34.20 30.01 51.26
CA THR A 789 -33.92 29.18 50.09
C THR A 789 -33.40 27.78 50.45
N VAL A 790 -33.07 27.54 51.73
CA VAL A 790 -32.60 26.24 52.21
C VAL A 790 -33.73 25.22 52.25
N GLN A 791 -34.95 25.65 52.61
CA GLN A 791 -36.11 24.79 52.63
C GLN A 791 -36.80 24.77 51.25
N LYS A 792 -36.38 23.82 50.41
CA LYS A 792 -36.91 23.62 49.07
C LYS A 792 -37.96 22.51 49.05
N SER A 793 -39.01 22.73 48.27
CA SER A 793 -39.94 21.68 47.85
C SER A 793 -39.70 21.41 46.36
N THR A 794 -39.65 20.15 45.97
CA THR A 794 -39.18 19.75 44.63
C THR A 794 -40.14 18.76 43.99
N VAL A 795 -40.38 18.95 42.70
CA VAL A 795 -41.08 18.02 41.81
C VAL A 795 -40.13 17.61 40.70
N ASN A 796 -40.13 16.32 40.37
CA ASN A 796 -39.34 15.78 39.27
C ASN A 796 -40.23 15.15 38.20
N ILE A 797 -40.05 15.53 36.94
CA ILE A 797 -40.84 15.08 35.80
C ILE A 797 -39.90 14.32 34.86
N PRO A 798 -39.90 12.97 34.89
CA PRO A 798 -39.11 12.17 33.98
C PRO A 798 -39.63 12.31 32.54
N ILE A 799 -38.71 12.58 31.62
CA ILE A 799 -38.96 12.75 30.19
C ILE A 799 -38.24 11.62 29.43
N LEU A 800 -38.96 10.98 28.51
CA LEU A 800 -38.41 10.03 27.56
C LEU A 800 -38.58 10.59 26.14
N VAL A 801 -37.47 10.72 25.43
CA VAL A 801 -37.47 11.06 24.01
C VAL A 801 -37.85 9.81 23.24
N GLN A 802 -39.05 9.78 22.66
CA GLN A 802 -39.48 8.67 21.82
C GLN A 802 -40.44 9.12 20.71
N SER A 803 -40.08 8.85 19.46
CA SER A 803 -40.97 8.98 18.31
C SER A 803 -41.91 7.77 18.23
N ILE A 804 -43.21 8.02 18.33
CA ILE A 804 -44.28 7.03 18.27
C ILE A 804 -45.12 7.35 17.03
N LYS A 805 -45.11 6.43 16.06
CA LYS A 805 -45.98 6.47 14.89
C LYS A 805 -47.05 5.41 15.04
N LYS A 806 -48.30 5.83 15.18
CA LYS A 806 -49.44 4.93 15.36
C LYS A 806 -50.65 5.53 14.68
N ILE A 807 -51.33 4.73 13.88
CA ILE A 807 -52.57 5.14 13.22
C ILE A 807 -53.70 4.19 13.57
N SER A 808 -54.93 4.67 13.49
CA SER A 808 -56.14 3.87 13.64
C SER A 808 -57.15 4.24 12.56
N ILE A 809 -58.02 3.29 12.22
CA ILE A 809 -59.11 3.48 11.25
C ILE A 809 -60.41 3.23 12.02
N ASP A 810 -61.33 4.19 11.95
CA ASP A 810 -62.70 4.04 12.40
C ASP A 810 -63.64 4.31 11.22
N ASN A 811 -64.58 3.40 11.00
CA ASN A 811 -65.55 3.50 9.92
C ASN A 811 -66.95 3.93 10.43
N ASN A 812 -66.99 4.59 11.60
CA ASN A 812 -68.22 5.12 12.22
C ASN A 812 -69.33 4.06 12.40
N GLY A 813 -68.94 2.79 12.51
CA GLY A 813 -69.83 1.64 12.70
C GLY A 813 -70.58 1.15 11.46
N VAL A 814 -70.21 1.57 10.24
CA VAL A 814 -70.91 1.20 8.99
C VAL A 814 -70.04 0.34 8.07
N ASP A 815 -69.85 -0.94 8.42
CA ASP A 815 -68.96 -1.85 7.68
C ASP A 815 -69.63 -2.55 6.47
N GLU A 816 -70.96 -2.46 6.37
CA GLU A 816 -71.78 -3.08 5.33
C GLU A 816 -72.73 -2.06 4.68
N LEU A 817 -72.78 -2.01 3.35
CA LEU A 817 -73.72 -1.17 2.59
C LEU A 817 -74.44 -1.97 1.49
N THR A 818 -75.69 -1.62 1.19
CA THR A 818 -76.42 -2.18 0.05
C THR A 818 -76.54 -1.15 -1.07
N VAL A 819 -76.26 -1.54 -2.31
CA VAL A 819 -76.33 -0.67 -3.49
C VAL A 819 -77.14 -1.33 -4.60
N ASN A 820 -77.99 -0.55 -5.28
CA ASN A 820 -78.72 -1.02 -6.46
C ASN A 820 -77.92 -0.70 -7.73
N TYR A 821 -77.80 -1.64 -8.66
CA TYR A 821 -77.08 -1.36 -9.93
C TYR A 821 -77.84 -0.32 -10.78
N PRO A 822 -77.17 0.68 -11.40
CA PRO A 822 -75.72 0.90 -11.49
C PRO A 822 -75.18 1.96 -10.49
N GLU A 823 -75.83 2.18 -9.36
CA GLU A 823 -75.42 3.16 -8.34
C GLU A 823 -74.08 2.77 -7.68
N SER A 824 -73.52 3.71 -6.90
CA SER A 824 -72.27 3.53 -6.16
C SER A 824 -72.53 3.57 -4.65
N ALA A 825 -71.86 2.73 -3.88
CA ALA A 825 -71.83 2.83 -2.42
C ALA A 825 -70.61 3.67 -1.99
N THR A 826 -70.73 4.45 -0.93
CA THR A 826 -69.60 5.24 -0.41
C THR A 826 -69.42 4.97 1.07
N PHE A 827 -68.25 4.46 1.45
CA PHE A 827 -67.80 4.40 2.85
C PHE A 827 -66.98 5.64 3.17
N SER A 828 -66.98 6.05 4.43
CA SER A 828 -66.23 7.21 4.92
C SER A 828 -65.37 6.86 6.14
N PRO A 829 -64.38 5.96 6.01
CA PRO A 829 -63.43 5.69 7.08
C PRO A 829 -62.64 6.94 7.47
N THR A 830 -62.55 7.17 8.77
CA THR A 830 -61.74 8.20 9.41
C THR A 830 -60.44 7.59 9.91
N ILE A 831 -59.31 8.10 9.42
CA ILE A 831 -57.98 7.68 9.83
C ILE A 831 -57.45 8.69 10.85
N THR A 832 -57.04 8.23 12.02
CA THR A 832 -56.53 9.08 13.11
C THR A 832 -55.05 8.79 13.36
N ASN A 833 -54.23 9.84 13.50
CA ASN A 833 -52.86 9.69 13.99
C ASN A 833 -52.86 9.69 15.53
N GLU A 834 -52.72 8.50 16.11
CA GLU A 834 -52.56 8.28 17.56
C GLU A 834 -51.10 8.33 18.03
N GLY A 835 -50.17 8.64 17.12
CA GLY A 835 -48.76 8.85 17.41
C GLY A 835 -48.45 10.25 17.93
N ASN A 836 -47.20 10.48 18.30
CA ASN A 836 -46.69 11.79 18.76
C ASN A 836 -45.79 12.48 17.73
N THR A 837 -45.66 11.92 16.51
CA THR A 837 -44.95 12.56 15.39
C THR A 837 -45.87 12.72 14.18
N PRO A 838 -45.67 13.76 13.34
CA PRO A 838 -46.26 13.82 12.01
C PRO A 838 -45.98 12.53 11.26
N THR A 839 -47.02 11.90 10.73
CA THR A 839 -46.93 10.59 10.11
C THR A 839 -47.47 10.67 8.69
N GLU A 840 -46.58 10.41 7.73
CA GLU A 840 -46.96 10.20 6.34
C GLU A 840 -47.55 8.79 6.20
N ILE A 841 -48.78 8.71 5.70
CA ILE A 841 -49.53 7.48 5.51
C ILE A 841 -49.86 7.27 4.04
N ARG A 842 -49.78 6.02 3.61
CA ARG A 842 -50.29 5.55 2.33
C ARG A 842 -51.62 4.83 2.56
N VAL A 843 -52.66 5.27 1.85
CA VAL A 843 -54.01 4.72 1.91
C VAL A 843 -54.34 4.09 0.57
N PHE A 844 -54.77 2.84 0.61
CA PHE A 844 -55.08 2.06 -0.59
C PHE A 844 -56.15 1.01 -0.28
N THR A 845 -56.72 0.43 -1.34
CA THR A 845 -57.72 -0.63 -1.23
C THR A 845 -57.24 -1.89 -1.95
N SER A 846 -57.77 -3.05 -1.57
CA SER A 846 -57.55 -4.27 -2.34
C SER A 846 -58.13 -4.15 -3.75
N GLU A 847 -57.53 -4.82 -4.74
CA GLU A 847 -57.99 -4.77 -6.13
C GLU A 847 -59.48 -5.12 -6.28
N GLY A 848 -60.16 -4.38 -7.17
CA GLY A 848 -61.54 -4.66 -7.55
C GLY A 848 -61.65 -6.02 -8.25
N LEU A 849 -62.61 -6.84 -7.82
CA LEU A 849 -62.90 -8.16 -8.42
C LEU A 849 -64.26 -8.14 -9.11
N ARG A 850 -64.44 -8.98 -10.13
CA ARG A 850 -65.74 -9.22 -10.79
C ARG A 850 -66.42 -7.95 -11.34
N GLY A 851 -65.64 -6.96 -11.75
CA GLY A 851 -66.11 -5.72 -12.38
C GLY A 851 -66.46 -4.59 -11.41
N TRP A 852 -66.30 -4.80 -10.10
CA TRP A 852 -66.37 -3.76 -9.08
C TRP A 852 -65.12 -2.88 -9.13
N VAL A 853 -65.28 -1.57 -8.98
CA VAL A 853 -64.18 -0.60 -8.95
C VAL A 853 -64.30 0.24 -7.68
N VAL A 854 -63.22 0.29 -6.89
CA VAL A 854 -63.15 1.16 -5.71
C VAL A 854 -62.29 2.36 -6.05
N SER A 855 -62.78 3.58 -5.83
CA SER A 855 -62.01 4.82 -5.95
C SER A 855 -61.90 5.54 -4.61
N LEU A 856 -60.73 6.10 -4.33
CA LEU A 856 -60.43 6.81 -3.09
C LEU A 856 -60.44 8.32 -3.30
N GLU A 857 -61.15 9.04 -2.44
CA GLU A 857 -61.16 10.50 -2.41
C GLU A 857 -60.97 10.99 -0.97
N ALA A 858 -59.98 11.84 -0.72
CA ALA A 858 -59.80 12.45 0.61
C ALA A 858 -60.72 13.68 0.77
N ASP A 859 -61.41 13.78 1.89
CA ASP A 859 -62.17 14.99 2.24
C ASP A 859 -61.20 16.01 2.88
N LEU A 860 -60.73 16.97 2.08
CA LEU A 860 -59.77 18.01 2.50
C LEU A 860 -60.41 19.16 3.29
N SER A 861 -61.59 18.94 3.88
CA SER A 861 -62.34 19.97 4.62
C SER A 861 -61.75 20.37 5.98
N GLY A 862 -60.56 19.88 6.35
CA GLY A 862 -59.85 20.31 7.55
C GLY A 862 -59.11 21.64 7.37
N GLU A 863 -59.68 22.73 7.89
CA GLU A 863 -58.98 24.00 8.05
C GLU A 863 -57.81 23.88 9.05
N SER A 864 -56.80 24.74 8.88
CA SER A 864 -55.65 24.86 9.79
C SER A 864 -56.14 25.08 11.23
N ASN A 865 -55.85 24.16 12.15
CA ASN A 865 -56.25 24.31 13.55
C ASN A 865 -55.15 25.06 14.34
N VAL A 866 -55.58 25.99 15.20
CA VAL A 866 -54.75 26.57 16.25
C VAL A 866 -55.05 25.79 17.53
N VAL A 867 -54.07 25.06 18.04
CA VAL A 867 -54.14 24.39 19.35
C VAL A 867 -53.16 25.12 20.25
N ASP A 868 -53.64 25.61 21.39
CA ASP A 868 -52.83 26.32 22.40
C ASP A 868 -51.98 27.48 21.86
N GLY A 869 -52.52 28.25 20.91
CA GLY A 869 -51.86 29.43 20.34
C GLY A 869 -50.79 29.14 19.28
N VAL A 870 -50.58 27.87 18.91
CA VAL A 870 -49.63 27.44 17.88
C VAL A 870 -50.38 26.99 16.61
N THR A 871 -50.04 27.59 15.47
CA THR A 871 -50.60 27.22 14.16
C THR A 871 -50.00 25.90 13.70
N VAL A 872 -50.79 24.82 13.72
CA VAL A 872 -50.33 23.49 13.27
C VAL A 872 -50.52 23.39 11.75
N PRO A 873 -49.54 22.87 10.97
CA PRO A 873 -49.71 22.68 9.54
C PRO A 873 -50.92 21.81 9.23
N ALA A 874 -51.75 22.20 8.26
CA ALA A 874 -52.91 21.41 7.86
C ALA A 874 -52.49 20.01 7.35
N ASN A 875 -53.33 19.00 7.59
CA ASN A 875 -53.15 17.68 6.99
C ASN A 875 -53.17 17.82 5.46
N THR A 876 -52.19 17.21 4.78
CA THR A 876 -52.11 17.25 3.31
C THR A 876 -52.35 15.86 2.75
N CYS A 877 -53.02 15.76 1.60
CA CYS A 877 -53.12 14.53 0.84
C CYS A 877 -52.92 14.77 -0.65
N SER A 878 -52.19 13.88 -1.30
CA SER A 878 -52.05 13.81 -2.75
C SER A 878 -52.55 12.46 -3.28
N VAL A 879 -53.10 12.47 -4.48
CA VAL A 879 -53.52 11.24 -5.20
C VAL A 879 -52.37 10.81 -6.10
N ASP A 880 -51.91 9.57 -5.97
CA ASP A 880 -50.87 8.98 -6.81
C ASP A 880 -51.47 8.31 -8.07
N GLU A 881 -50.64 8.02 -9.10
CA GLU A 881 -51.05 7.49 -10.42
C GLU A 881 -51.76 6.10 -10.39
N GLY A 882 -51.99 5.53 -9.21
CA GLY A 882 -52.54 4.19 -8.99
C GLY A 882 -53.83 4.10 -8.15
N ASN A 883 -54.57 5.20 -7.94
CA ASN A 883 -55.76 5.24 -7.05
C ASN A 883 -55.42 4.93 -5.57
N GLU A 884 -54.28 5.46 -5.15
CA GLU A 884 -53.80 5.46 -3.77
C GLU A 884 -53.66 6.91 -3.30
N LEU A 885 -53.78 7.14 -1.99
CA LEU A 885 -53.61 8.45 -1.38
C LEU A 885 -52.37 8.43 -0.50
N THR A 886 -51.52 9.44 -0.64
CA THR A 886 -50.43 9.71 0.29
C THR A 886 -50.79 10.94 1.10
N CYS A 887 -50.89 10.80 2.42
CA CYS A 887 -51.35 11.84 3.33
C CYS A 887 -50.37 12.08 4.49
N ILE A 888 -50.11 13.33 4.86
CA ILE A 888 -49.35 13.67 6.07
C ILE A 888 -50.34 14.07 7.17
N LEU A 889 -50.41 13.26 8.23
CA LEU A 889 -51.27 13.52 9.39
C LEU A 889 -50.47 14.03 10.58
N GLN A 890 -50.88 15.18 11.13
CA GLN A 890 -50.33 15.71 12.38
C GLN A 890 -50.78 14.88 13.59
N PRO A 891 -49.98 14.80 14.68
CA PRO A 891 -50.37 14.11 15.91
C PRO A 891 -51.76 14.53 16.43
N GLY A 892 -52.60 13.56 16.81
CA GLY A 892 -53.93 13.80 17.37
C GLY A 892 -54.99 14.26 16.36
N THR A 893 -54.62 14.48 15.10
CA THR A 893 -55.56 14.85 14.04
C THR A 893 -56.08 13.61 13.30
N ASN A 894 -57.17 13.80 12.55
CA ASN A 894 -57.73 12.76 11.70
C ASN A 894 -58.03 13.28 10.29
N ILE A 895 -58.25 12.36 9.37
CA ILE A 895 -58.78 12.65 8.04
C ILE A 895 -59.85 11.64 7.68
N THR A 896 -60.89 12.09 6.99
CA THR A 896 -61.91 11.20 6.43
C THR A 896 -61.61 10.92 4.97
N VAL A 897 -61.52 9.63 4.62
CA VAL A 897 -61.31 9.16 3.24
C VAL A 897 -62.59 8.51 2.76
N ARG A 898 -63.09 8.94 1.60
CA ARG A 898 -64.26 8.36 0.94
C ARG A 898 -63.80 7.21 0.04
N ALA A 899 -64.25 5.99 0.34
CA ALA A 899 -64.09 4.84 -0.53
C ALA A 899 -65.38 4.64 -1.34
N ILE A 900 -65.37 5.07 -2.60
CA ILE A 900 -66.51 5.01 -3.52
C ILE A 900 -66.43 3.71 -4.31
N VAL A 901 -67.38 2.83 -4.08
CA VAL A 901 -67.48 1.50 -4.69
C VAL A 901 -68.51 1.54 -5.81
N LYS A 902 -68.03 1.48 -7.05
CA LYS A 902 -68.86 1.48 -8.26
C LYS A 902 -69.23 0.05 -8.64
N SER A 903 -70.52 -0.18 -8.87
CA SER A 903 -71.06 -1.49 -9.24
C SER A 903 -70.75 -1.88 -10.69
N PRO A 904 -70.69 -3.20 -11.02
CA PRO A 904 -70.46 -3.68 -12.37
C PRO A 904 -71.64 -3.35 -13.31
N TYR A 905 -71.35 -2.82 -14.50
CA TYR A 905 -72.40 -2.43 -15.46
C TYR A 905 -73.02 -3.65 -16.17
N GLY A 906 -74.36 -3.79 -16.13
CA GLY A 906 -75.12 -4.74 -16.97
C GLY A 906 -75.33 -6.16 -16.41
N THR A 907 -75.18 -6.38 -15.10
CA THR A 907 -75.42 -7.69 -14.47
C THR A 907 -76.82 -7.80 -13.85
N ALA A 908 -77.49 -8.94 -14.00
CA ALA A 908 -78.84 -9.20 -13.46
C ALA A 908 -78.83 -10.09 -12.19
N VAL A 909 -77.65 -10.25 -11.58
CA VAL A 909 -77.41 -11.18 -10.47
C VAL A 909 -76.84 -10.39 -9.30
N ALA A 910 -77.41 -10.60 -8.11
CA ALA A 910 -76.88 -10.02 -6.88
C ALA A 910 -75.46 -10.55 -6.61
N ASP A 911 -74.54 -9.66 -6.23
CA ASP A 911 -73.15 -10.00 -5.89
C ASP A 911 -72.73 -9.23 -4.64
N ASP A 912 -72.06 -9.93 -3.73
CA ASP A 912 -71.50 -9.36 -2.51
C ASP A 912 -70.00 -9.14 -2.72
N PHE A 913 -69.56 -7.90 -2.60
CA PHE A 913 -68.18 -7.49 -2.81
C PHE A 913 -67.54 -7.05 -1.50
N VAL A 914 -66.59 -7.85 -1.02
CA VAL A 914 -65.77 -7.55 0.16
C VAL A 914 -64.41 -7.04 -0.31
N PHE A 915 -63.98 -5.90 0.20
CA PHE A 915 -62.66 -5.34 -0.05
C PHE A 915 -62.01 -4.83 1.24
N THR A 916 -60.69 -4.76 1.24
CA THR A 916 -59.92 -4.26 2.38
C THR A 916 -59.49 -2.83 2.13
N PHE A 917 -59.91 -1.90 2.98
CA PHE A 917 -59.38 -0.55 3.08
C PHE A 917 -58.16 -0.58 4.01
N SER A 918 -57.00 -0.12 3.53
CA SER A 918 -55.73 -0.20 4.26
C SER A 918 -55.12 1.20 4.37
N ALA A 919 -54.57 1.51 5.54
CA ALA A 919 -53.71 2.66 5.74
C ALA A 919 -52.41 2.18 6.41
N GLU A 920 -51.26 2.65 5.94
CA GLU A 920 -49.96 2.33 6.55
C GLU A 920 -49.03 3.54 6.59
N PRO A 921 -48.26 3.75 7.67
CA PRO A 921 -47.19 4.73 7.67
C PRO A 921 -46.14 4.36 6.61
N VAL A 922 -45.73 5.30 5.76
CA VAL A 922 -44.83 5.05 4.62
C VAL A 922 -43.50 4.44 5.06
N ASP A 923 -42.97 4.88 6.20
CA ASP A 923 -41.68 4.46 6.73
C ASP A 923 -41.72 3.18 7.58
N LEU A 924 -42.91 2.77 8.05
CA LEU A 924 -43.11 1.51 8.78
C LEU A 924 -43.69 0.39 7.91
N GLU A 925 -44.25 0.75 6.76
CA GLU A 925 -44.93 -0.14 5.81
C GLU A 925 -45.88 -1.12 6.56
N ILE A 926 -45.70 -2.41 6.30
CA ILE A 926 -46.51 -3.52 6.81
C ILE A 926 -46.54 -3.56 8.35
N VAL A 927 -45.52 -3.04 9.04
CA VAL A 927 -45.45 -3.08 10.51
C VAL A 927 -46.45 -2.11 11.14
N GLY A 928 -46.72 -0.98 10.50
CA GLY A 928 -47.68 0.03 10.96
C GLY A 928 -49.05 -0.04 10.29
N ARG A 929 -49.26 -0.98 9.36
CA ARG A 929 -50.50 -1.10 8.59
C ARG A 929 -51.71 -1.44 9.44
N VAL A 930 -52.79 -0.67 9.24
CA VAL A 930 -54.13 -0.94 9.75
C VAL A 930 -55.05 -1.25 8.59
N ASN A 931 -55.84 -2.31 8.74
CA ASN A 931 -56.77 -2.77 7.73
C ASN A 931 -58.19 -2.74 8.29
N GLN A 932 -59.14 -2.29 7.48
CA GLN A 932 -60.57 -2.35 7.71
C GLN A 932 -61.21 -3.15 6.57
N GLU A 933 -61.99 -4.17 6.91
CA GLU A 933 -62.76 -4.95 5.93
C GLU A 933 -64.12 -4.27 5.74
N LEU A 934 -64.53 -4.06 4.48
CA LEU A 934 -65.77 -3.39 4.10
C LEU A 934 -66.52 -4.24 3.07
N GLU A 935 -67.84 -4.33 3.20
CA GLU A 935 -68.68 -5.20 2.37
C GLU A 935 -69.82 -4.43 1.69
N VAL A 936 -69.99 -4.66 0.39
CA VAL A 936 -71.08 -4.08 -0.41
C VAL A 936 -71.96 -5.18 -0.97
N HIS A 937 -73.24 -5.14 -0.62
CA HIS A 937 -74.28 -6.00 -1.18
C HIS A 937 -74.90 -5.34 -2.43
N GLY A 938 -74.56 -5.85 -3.61
CA GLY A 938 -75.10 -5.37 -4.88
C GLY A 938 -76.43 -6.06 -5.23
N MET A 939 -77.51 -5.29 -5.41
CA MET A 939 -78.81 -5.80 -5.85
C MET A 939 -79.16 -5.32 -7.27
N PRO A 940 -79.67 -6.20 -8.16
CA PRO A 940 -80.16 -5.77 -9.46
C PRO A 940 -81.47 -4.98 -9.31
N GLU A 941 -81.65 -3.94 -10.12
CA GLU A 941 -82.84 -3.07 -10.08
C GLU A 941 -84.13 -3.90 -10.30
N GLN A 942 -84.97 -4.04 -9.27
CA GLN A 942 -86.31 -4.64 -9.41
C GLN A 942 -87.24 -3.64 -10.11
N GLY A 943 -87.39 -3.78 -11.43
CA GLY A 943 -88.47 -3.14 -12.17
C GLY A 943 -89.83 -3.50 -11.58
N GLY A 944 -90.51 -2.51 -11.01
CA GLY A 944 -91.75 -2.68 -10.27
C GLY A 944 -92.97 -3.09 -11.10
N LEU A 945 -93.94 -3.67 -10.38
CA LEU A 945 -95.36 -3.92 -10.69
C LEU A 945 -95.73 -5.25 -11.38
N SER A 946 -96.17 -6.22 -10.56
CA SER A 946 -97.29 -7.18 -10.75
C SER A 946 -96.98 -8.40 -9.86
N PHE A 947 -97.73 -8.74 -8.81
CA PHE A 947 -99.08 -9.27 -8.92
C PHE A 947 -99.63 -9.52 -7.49
N LEU A 948 -100.64 -8.75 -7.08
CA LEU A 948 -101.59 -9.15 -6.04
C LEU A 948 -102.61 -10.09 -6.70
N GLY A 949 -102.82 -11.29 -6.16
CA GLY A 949 -103.90 -12.15 -6.67
C GLY A 949 -104.00 -13.57 -6.10
N THR A 950 -104.69 -13.69 -4.97
CA THR A 950 -105.56 -14.81 -4.53
C THR A 950 -104.99 -16.16 -4.06
N THR A 951 -105.26 -16.41 -2.76
CA THR A 951 -105.86 -17.61 -2.11
C THR A 951 -105.26 -19.00 -2.34
N GLU A 952 -104.28 -19.34 -1.51
CA GLU A 952 -104.13 -20.54 -0.65
C GLU A 952 -102.70 -20.45 -0.10
N GLY A 953 -102.46 -20.05 1.15
CA GLY A 953 -102.55 -20.98 2.27
C GLY A 953 -101.15 -21.26 2.84
N LEU A 954 -100.60 -20.29 3.59
CA LEU A 954 -99.84 -20.52 4.83
C LEU A 954 -98.75 -21.62 4.82
N THR A 955 -97.70 -21.49 4.00
CA THR A 955 -96.39 -22.13 4.27
C THR A 955 -95.23 -21.30 3.71
N GLY A 956 -95.04 -20.11 4.29
CA GLY A 956 -93.84 -19.29 4.08
C GLY A 956 -93.28 -18.69 5.37
N ILE A 957 -93.76 -19.20 6.52
CA ILE A 957 -93.37 -18.79 7.88
C ILE A 957 -92.04 -19.45 8.30
N SER A 958 -91.35 -20.17 7.42
CA SER A 958 -90.16 -20.97 7.76
C SER A 958 -88.81 -20.26 7.62
N ILE A 959 -88.73 -19.00 7.14
CA ILE A 959 -87.43 -18.30 7.00
C ILE A 959 -87.19 -17.29 8.15
N GLY A 960 -88.24 -16.62 8.63
CA GLY A 960 -88.14 -15.67 9.76
C GLY A 960 -87.89 -16.34 11.13
N LEU A 961 -88.29 -17.60 11.30
CA LEU A 961 -88.12 -18.32 12.56
C LEU A 961 -86.75 -19.03 12.67
N PHE A 962 -86.12 -19.36 11.53
CA PHE A 962 -84.76 -19.93 11.53
C PHE A 962 -83.68 -18.87 11.79
N LEU A 963 -83.88 -17.62 11.33
CA LEU A 963 -82.94 -16.50 11.58
C LEU A 963 -82.93 -16.04 13.05
N LEU A 964 -84.06 -16.13 13.75
CA LEU A 964 -84.18 -15.82 15.18
C LEU A 964 -83.60 -16.91 16.10
N ILE A 965 -83.62 -18.19 15.68
CA ILE A 965 -83.03 -19.30 16.44
C ILE A 965 -81.50 -19.38 16.25
N SER A 966 -80.97 -18.96 15.09
CA SER A 966 -79.52 -18.79 14.89
C SER A 966 -78.93 -17.63 15.69
N TYR A 967 -79.70 -16.57 15.96
CA TYR A 967 -79.26 -15.43 16.78
C TYR A 967 -79.13 -15.80 18.27
N ILE A 968 -80.04 -16.65 18.79
CA ILE A 968 -80.06 -17.06 20.21
C ILE A 968 -78.97 -18.11 20.56
N PHE A 969 -78.43 -18.85 19.58
CA PHE A 969 -77.39 -19.86 19.82
C PHE A 969 -75.93 -19.38 19.65
N ILE A 970 -75.70 -18.13 19.20
CA ILE A 970 -74.35 -17.58 19.00
C ILE A 970 -73.90 -16.67 20.17
N GLU A 971 -74.84 -16.11 20.94
CA GLU A 971 -74.57 -15.28 22.13
C GLU A 971 -73.72 -15.97 23.24
N PRO A 972 -73.79 -17.30 23.49
CA PRO A 972 -72.95 -17.94 24.51
C PRO A 972 -71.49 -18.10 24.09
N LYS A 973 -71.15 -18.04 22.79
CA LYS A 973 -69.77 -18.08 22.30
C LYS A 973 -69.09 -16.70 22.28
N ARG A 974 -69.86 -15.61 22.37
CA ARG A 974 -69.35 -14.24 22.48
C ARG A 974 -68.84 -13.91 23.89
N ARG A 975 -69.38 -14.54 24.96
CA ARG A 975 -68.88 -14.38 26.35
C ARG A 975 -67.74 -15.34 26.75
N ALA A 976 -67.57 -16.48 26.08
CA ALA A 976 -66.48 -17.42 26.36
C ALA A 976 -65.11 -17.05 25.73
N ARG A 977 -65.09 -16.18 24.70
CA ARG A 977 -63.83 -15.67 24.11
C ARG A 977 -63.27 -14.42 24.81
N VAL A 978 -64.08 -13.71 25.59
CA VAL A 978 -63.66 -12.52 26.35
C VAL A 978 -63.13 -12.90 27.75
N ALA A 979 -63.57 -14.02 28.33
CA ALA A 979 -63.09 -14.50 29.64
C ALA A 979 -61.79 -15.34 29.62
N SER A 980 -61.24 -15.70 28.44
CA SER A 980 -59.97 -16.44 28.34
C SER A 980 -58.74 -15.57 28.00
N LYS A 981 -58.92 -14.25 27.85
CA LYS A 981 -57.81 -13.28 27.69
C LYS A 981 -57.42 -12.55 28.99
N ALA A 982 -58.11 -12.81 30.10
CA ALA A 982 -57.84 -12.23 31.42
C ALA A 982 -57.33 -13.29 32.41
N ALA A 983 -56.17 -13.87 32.13
CA ALA A 983 -55.41 -14.66 33.11
C ALA A 983 -53.92 -14.38 32.88
N ARG A 984 -53.44 -13.25 33.41
CA ARG A 984 -52.01 -13.02 33.62
C ARG A 984 -51.60 -13.87 34.82
N PRO A 985 -50.62 -14.79 34.71
CA PRO A 985 -50.10 -15.49 35.88
C PRO A 985 -49.38 -14.49 36.80
N LYS A 986 -49.82 -14.44 38.07
CA LYS A 986 -49.02 -13.91 39.18
C LYS A 986 -47.78 -14.80 39.32
N TYR A 987 -46.59 -14.24 39.17
CA TYR A 987 -45.36 -14.87 39.63
C TYR A 987 -44.82 -14.05 40.79
N VAL A 988 -45.08 -14.51 42.02
CA VAL A 988 -44.24 -14.25 43.19
C VAL A 988 -44.11 -15.58 43.92
N ALA A 989 -42.86 -15.91 44.25
CA ALA A 989 -42.34 -16.97 45.09
C ALA A 989 -41.63 -18.14 44.38
N GLU A 990 -40.37 -18.30 44.80
CA GLU A 990 -39.55 -19.52 44.83
C GLU A 990 -38.56 -19.80 43.69
N LEU A 991 -37.44 -19.05 43.70
CA LEU A 991 -36.09 -19.58 43.46
C LEU A 991 -35.14 -18.84 44.40
N GLU A 992 -34.46 -19.56 45.29
CA GLU A 992 -33.43 -18.99 46.17
C GLU A 992 -32.25 -18.47 45.32
N PRO A 993 -31.79 -17.23 45.52
CA PRO A 993 -30.54 -16.76 44.92
C PRO A 993 -29.34 -17.32 45.69
N LEU A 994 -28.39 -17.93 44.98
CA LEU A 994 -27.02 -18.12 45.49
C LEU A 994 -26.32 -16.75 45.52
N PRO A 995 -25.55 -16.42 46.57
CA PRO A 995 -25.01 -15.07 46.73
C PRO A 995 -23.78 -14.87 45.84
N VAL A 996 -23.75 -13.79 45.05
CA VAL A 996 -22.52 -13.33 44.38
C VAL A 996 -22.40 -11.81 44.52
N THR A 997 -21.25 -11.40 45.05
CA THR A 997 -20.82 -10.02 45.31
C THR A 997 -20.22 -9.33 44.07
N GLN A 998 -20.28 -8.00 44.09
CA GLN A 998 -20.02 -7.03 43.01
C GLN A 998 -18.73 -7.14 42.18
N SER A 999 -18.85 -6.55 40.98
CA SER A 999 -17.95 -5.59 40.30
C SER A 999 -17.06 -6.11 39.17
N GLY A 1000 -17.06 -5.29 38.10
CA GLY A 1000 -15.90 -5.03 37.26
C GLY A 1000 -15.62 -6.06 36.16
N ALA A 1001 -15.58 -5.58 34.92
CA ALA A 1001 -14.97 -6.31 33.81
C ALA A 1001 -13.56 -6.81 34.22
N LYS A 1002 -13.40 -8.13 34.35
CA LYS A 1002 -12.09 -8.78 34.50
C LYS A 1002 -11.85 -9.73 33.33
N ARG A 1003 -10.66 -9.61 32.74
CA ARG A 1003 -10.14 -10.41 31.64
C ARG A 1003 -10.00 -11.89 32.05
N PHE A 1004 -10.36 -12.83 31.18
CA PHE A 1004 -10.32 -14.27 31.48
C PHE A 1004 -9.24 -15.00 30.66
N LYS A 1005 -8.30 -15.67 31.33
CA LYS A 1005 -7.41 -16.70 30.74
C LYS A 1005 -7.92 -18.08 31.16
N THR A 1006 -8.64 -18.79 30.29
CA THR A 1006 -9.10 -20.16 30.61
C THR A 1006 -9.08 -21.02 29.35
N ASN A 1007 -8.54 -22.24 29.46
CA ASN A 1007 -8.42 -23.21 28.35
C ASN A 1007 -9.56 -24.24 28.33
N LYS A 1008 -10.52 -24.17 29.27
CA LYS A 1008 -11.65 -25.12 29.34
C LYS A 1008 -12.86 -24.47 30.01
N ILE A 1009 -13.91 -24.26 29.21
CA ILE A 1009 -15.21 -23.71 29.62
C ILE A 1009 -16.20 -24.88 29.63
N GLU A 1010 -16.97 -25.04 30.71
CA GLU A 1010 -18.00 -26.08 30.81
C GLU A 1010 -19.39 -25.41 30.79
N MET A 1011 -20.27 -25.85 29.88
CA MET A 1011 -21.59 -25.23 29.67
C MET A 1011 -22.70 -26.24 29.94
N VAL A 1012 -23.72 -25.85 30.71
CA VAL A 1012 -24.86 -26.70 31.07
C VAL A 1012 -26.15 -26.06 30.57
N ALA A 1013 -26.81 -26.70 29.61
CA ALA A 1013 -28.12 -26.27 29.10
C ALA A 1013 -29.27 -26.99 29.84
N LYS A 1014 -30.22 -26.24 30.39
CA LYS A 1014 -31.42 -26.76 31.09
C LYS A 1014 -32.69 -26.11 30.56
N GLN A 1015 -33.73 -26.90 30.34
CA GLN A 1015 -35.03 -26.41 29.89
C GLN A 1015 -35.90 -26.02 31.09
N VAL A 1016 -36.39 -24.77 31.13
CA VAL A 1016 -37.23 -24.25 32.22
C VAL A 1016 -38.50 -23.66 31.60
N GLY A 1017 -39.59 -24.43 31.62
CA GLY A 1017 -40.84 -24.06 30.96
C GLY A 1017 -40.70 -23.98 29.43
N VAL A 1018 -41.04 -22.82 28.84
CA VAL A 1018 -40.85 -22.54 27.40
C VAL A 1018 -39.47 -21.96 27.06
N GLU A 1019 -38.61 -21.79 28.07
CA GLU A 1019 -37.31 -21.13 27.97
C GLU A 1019 -36.15 -22.16 28.04
N SER A 1020 -35.03 -21.85 27.40
CA SER A 1020 -33.79 -22.64 27.46
C SER A 1020 -32.73 -21.83 28.17
N VAL A 1021 -32.34 -22.23 29.38
CA VAL A 1021 -31.31 -21.52 30.17
C VAL A 1021 -29.97 -22.22 29.96
N VAL A 1022 -28.90 -21.46 29.73
CA VAL A 1022 -27.55 -22.01 29.50
C VAL A 1022 -26.57 -21.38 30.48
N THR A 1023 -26.14 -22.15 31.48
CA THR A 1023 -25.16 -21.68 32.46
C THR A 1023 -23.76 -21.98 31.96
N ILE A 1024 -22.87 -20.97 31.98
CA ILE A 1024 -21.47 -21.11 31.57
C ILE A 1024 -20.61 -21.06 32.84
N THR A 1025 -19.81 -22.10 33.07
CA THR A 1025 -18.94 -22.20 34.24
C THR A 1025 -17.49 -22.25 33.78
N SER A 1026 -16.67 -21.34 34.28
CA SER A 1026 -15.22 -21.43 34.11
C SER A 1026 -14.66 -22.42 35.14
N SER A 1027 -13.80 -23.34 34.71
CA SER A 1027 -13.14 -24.30 35.61
C SER A 1027 -12.06 -23.67 36.50
N THR A 1028 -11.73 -22.38 36.31
CA THR A 1028 -10.60 -21.70 36.98
C THR A 1028 -10.97 -20.46 37.82
N SER A 1029 -12.23 -20.07 37.89
CA SER A 1029 -12.67 -18.99 38.78
C SER A 1029 -14.06 -19.27 39.37
N ASP A 1030 -14.22 -19.06 40.68
CA ASP A 1030 -15.50 -19.21 41.43
C ASP A 1030 -16.62 -18.24 40.98
N SER A 1031 -16.46 -17.58 39.84
CA SER A 1031 -17.42 -16.67 39.24
C SER A 1031 -18.30 -17.42 38.24
N VAL A 1032 -19.48 -17.83 38.68
CA VAL A 1032 -20.56 -18.30 37.79
C VAL A 1032 -21.07 -17.09 37.00
N ILE A 1033 -20.97 -17.10 35.67
CA ILE A 1033 -21.67 -16.15 34.82
C ILE A 1033 -22.85 -16.90 34.20
N GLY A 1034 -24.03 -16.73 34.79
CA GLY A 1034 -25.28 -17.28 34.27
C GLY A 1034 -25.75 -16.45 33.08
N PHE A 1035 -25.94 -17.07 31.91
CA PHE A 1035 -26.59 -16.43 30.76
C PHE A 1035 -27.96 -17.07 30.55
N ALA A 1036 -29.03 -16.28 30.71
CA ALA A 1036 -30.35 -16.72 30.30
C ALA A 1036 -30.51 -16.52 28.79
N ILE A 1037 -30.96 -17.56 28.05
CA ILE A 1037 -31.38 -17.41 26.65
C ILE A 1037 -32.90 -17.50 26.60
N ARG A 1038 -33.55 -16.39 26.29
CA ARG A 1038 -35.01 -16.39 26.11
C ARG A 1038 -35.33 -16.66 24.64
N SER A 1039 -35.99 -17.78 24.36
CA SER A 1039 -36.54 -18.09 23.04
C SER A 1039 -38.06 -18.12 23.12
N THR A 1040 -38.73 -17.12 22.54
CA THR A 1040 -40.20 -17.10 22.47
C THR A 1040 -40.67 -17.89 21.25
N LYS A 1041 -41.24 -19.08 21.47
CA LYS A 1041 -41.84 -19.89 20.39
C LYS A 1041 -43.27 -19.41 20.11
N GLY A 1042 -43.41 -18.22 19.53
CA GLY A 1042 -44.67 -17.75 18.94
C GLY A 1042 -44.84 -18.26 17.50
N LYS A 1043 -46.05 -18.14 16.91
CA LYS A 1043 -46.33 -18.53 15.51
C LYS A 1043 -45.43 -17.77 14.50
N GLY A 1044 -44.20 -18.22 14.31
CA GLY A 1044 -43.35 -17.86 13.17
C GLY A 1044 -42.15 -16.92 13.40
N LYS A 1045 -41.89 -16.42 14.61
CA LYS A 1045 -40.69 -15.63 14.95
C LYS A 1045 -39.83 -16.39 15.98
N ARG A 1046 -38.51 -16.34 15.82
CA ARG A 1046 -37.53 -16.82 16.80
C ARG A 1046 -36.63 -15.64 17.12
N ASP A 1047 -37.01 -14.88 18.12
CA ASP A 1047 -36.19 -13.80 18.67
C ASP A 1047 -35.42 -14.37 19.86
N MET A 1048 -34.16 -13.97 19.99
CA MET A 1048 -33.27 -14.47 21.03
C MET A 1048 -32.67 -13.30 21.79
N TRP A 1049 -32.88 -13.29 23.10
CA TRP A 1049 -32.27 -12.34 24.01
C TRP A 1049 -31.25 -13.05 24.87
N VAL A 1050 -30.09 -12.42 25.02
CA VAL A 1050 -28.99 -12.91 25.84
C VAL A 1050 -28.73 -11.86 26.93
N PHE A 1051 -28.72 -12.30 28.18
CA PHE A 1051 -28.61 -11.45 29.38
C PHE A 1051 -27.26 -11.69 30.06
N ASN A 1052 -26.66 -10.65 30.66
CA ASN A 1052 -25.36 -10.74 31.34
C ASN A 1052 -25.41 -11.46 32.69
N ASP A 1053 -26.62 -11.64 33.23
CA ASP A 1053 -26.87 -12.28 34.51
C ASP A 1053 -28.26 -12.93 34.54
N ASP A 1054 -28.53 -13.68 35.60
CA ASP A 1054 -29.81 -14.35 35.82
C ASP A 1054 -30.91 -13.41 36.34
N THR A 1055 -30.62 -12.11 36.60
CA THR A 1055 -31.61 -11.12 37.05
C THR A 1055 -32.56 -10.68 35.92
N ARG A 1056 -32.15 -10.89 34.66
CA ARG A 1056 -32.97 -10.66 33.45
C ARG A 1056 -33.48 -9.22 33.30
N THR A 1057 -32.81 -8.26 33.93
CA THR A 1057 -33.24 -6.85 33.98
C THR A 1057 -33.01 -6.10 32.66
N LYS A 1058 -31.94 -6.41 31.94
CA LYS A 1058 -31.67 -5.87 30.58
C LYS A 1058 -30.96 -6.91 29.71
N PRO A 1059 -31.45 -7.23 28.49
CA PRO A 1059 -30.67 -8.02 27.56
C PRO A 1059 -29.38 -7.26 27.26
N GLN A 1060 -28.30 -7.94 26.93
CA GLN A 1060 -27.09 -7.34 26.33
C GLN A 1060 -27.15 -7.44 24.81
N LEU A 1061 -27.78 -8.50 24.29
CA LEU A 1061 -27.90 -8.74 22.85
C LEU A 1061 -29.34 -9.06 22.50
N HIS A 1062 -29.77 -8.57 21.35
CA HIS A 1062 -31.04 -8.93 20.74
C HIS A 1062 -30.80 -9.42 19.31
N CYS A 1063 -31.01 -10.72 19.08
CA CYS A 1063 -30.96 -11.31 17.75
C CYS A 1063 -32.37 -11.32 17.16
N ILE A 1064 -32.63 -10.43 16.19
CA ILE A 1064 -33.93 -10.25 15.56
C ILE A 1064 -33.96 -10.98 14.22
N HIS A 1065 -34.98 -11.79 14.01
CA HIS A 1065 -35.10 -12.57 12.78
C HIS A 1065 -35.63 -11.72 11.60
N ARG A 1066 -34.72 -11.17 10.78
CA ARG A 1066 -34.99 -10.32 9.60
C ARG A 1066 -35.74 -11.04 8.47
N SER A 1067 -35.40 -12.31 8.16
CA SER A 1067 -36.06 -13.04 7.05
C SER A 1067 -36.16 -14.55 7.26
N LYS A 1068 -37.39 -15.08 7.26
CA LYS A 1068 -37.70 -16.51 7.42
C LYS A 1068 -37.26 -17.39 6.26
N LYS A 1069 -37.41 -16.89 5.04
CA LYS A 1069 -37.09 -17.64 3.81
C LYS A 1069 -35.58 -17.70 3.57
N LYS A 1070 -34.86 -16.64 3.96
CA LYS A 1070 -33.40 -16.51 3.78
C LYS A 1070 -32.58 -16.80 5.04
N ARG A 1071 -33.21 -17.03 6.20
CA ARG A 1071 -32.58 -17.24 7.52
C ARG A 1071 -31.52 -16.17 7.82
N ILE A 1072 -31.99 -14.92 7.82
CA ILE A 1072 -31.17 -13.74 8.13
C ILE A 1072 -31.57 -13.23 9.50
N PHE A 1073 -30.59 -12.94 10.33
CA PHE A 1073 -30.74 -12.42 11.69
C PHE A 1073 -29.91 -11.16 11.86
N ASP A 1074 -30.49 -10.17 12.50
CA ASP A 1074 -29.82 -8.93 12.87
C ASP A 1074 -29.36 -9.06 14.31
N VAL A 1075 -28.07 -8.84 14.54
CA VAL A 1075 -27.51 -8.87 15.89
C VAL A 1075 -27.37 -7.43 16.34
N MET A 1076 -28.21 -7.05 17.29
CA MET A 1076 -28.22 -5.74 17.91
C MET A 1076 -27.59 -5.83 19.29
N ASP A 1077 -26.80 -4.82 19.64
CA ASP A 1077 -26.59 -4.52 21.05
C ASP A 1077 -27.95 -4.07 21.60
N SER A 1078 -28.36 -4.61 22.73
CA SER A 1078 -29.55 -4.20 23.46
C SER A 1078 -29.69 -2.69 23.76
N ASN A 1079 -28.58 -1.94 23.77
CA ASN A 1079 -28.58 -0.49 23.94
C ASN A 1079 -28.60 0.27 22.61
N SER A 1080 -28.52 -0.45 21.48
CA SER A 1080 -28.49 0.12 20.13
C SER A 1080 -29.70 -0.35 19.33
N ASN A 1081 -30.32 0.58 18.60
CA ASN A 1081 -31.36 0.25 17.62
C ASN A 1081 -30.78 -0.12 16.24
N THR A 1082 -29.45 -0.07 16.08
CA THR A 1082 -28.77 -0.48 14.85
C THR A 1082 -28.09 -1.84 15.04
N PRO A 1083 -28.27 -2.78 14.08
CA PRO A 1083 -27.52 -4.03 14.13
C PRO A 1083 -26.06 -3.72 13.88
N PHE A 1084 -25.16 -4.22 14.72
CA PHE A 1084 -23.72 -4.08 14.47
C PHE A 1084 -23.20 -5.19 13.54
N CYS A 1085 -23.95 -6.28 13.38
CA CYS A 1085 -23.70 -7.29 12.35
C CYS A 1085 -24.98 -8.03 11.91
N VAL A 1086 -24.91 -8.67 10.74
CA VAL A 1086 -26.00 -9.44 10.14
C VAL A 1086 -25.54 -10.88 9.92
N VAL A 1087 -26.30 -11.85 10.41
CA VAL A 1087 -25.99 -13.28 10.28
C VAL A 1087 -26.89 -13.88 9.22
N LYS A 1088 -26.28 -14.44 8.17
CA LYS A 1088 -26.99 -14.96 7.00
C LYS A 1088 -26.66 -16.42 6.77
N ASN A 1089 -27.68 -17.26 6.63
CA ASN A 1089 -27.47 -18.60 6.12
C ASN A 1089 -27.11 -18.54 4.63
N ILE A 1090 -25.94 -19.07 4.26
CA ILE A 1090 -25.47 -19.12 2.87
C ILE A 1090 -25.46 -20.55 2.31
N GLY A 1091 -25.84 -21.55 3.11
CA GLY A 1091 -25.98 -22.93 2.66
C GLY A 1091 -26.37 -23.93 3.76
N LYS A 1092 -26.59 -25.19 3.38
CA LYS A 1092 -27.07 -26.27 4.28
C LYS A 1092 -26.20 -26.49 5.54
N LYS A 1093 -24.92 -26.08 5.50
CA LYS A 1093 -23.95 -26.18 6.60
C LYS A 1093 -22.99 -24.97 6.68
N LYS A 1094 -23.34 -23.86 6.04
CA LYS A 1094 -22.51 -22.65 5.97
C LYS A 1094 -23.34 -21.41 6.32
N TRP A 1095 -22.80 -20.57 7.17
CA TRP A 1095 -23.34 -19.28 7.55
C TRP A 1095 -22.27 -18.22 7.38
N SER A 1096 -22.68 -16.98 7.13
CA SER A 1096 -21.77 -15.84 7.04
C SER A 1096 -22.26 -14.75 7.97
N ILE A 1097 -21.33 -14.16 8.71
CA ILE A 1097 -21.55 -12.95 9.51
C ILE A 1097 -21.09 -11.79 8.64
N LEU A 1098 -21.96 -10.84 8.40
CA LEU A 1098 -21.73 -9.64 7.59
C LEU A 1098 -21.64 -8.43 8.52
N ARG A 1099 -20.83 -7.44 8.16
CA ARG A 1099 -20.89 -6.11 8.75
C ARG A 1099 -22.19 -5.42 8.35
N VAL A 1100 -22.49 -4.28 8.98
CA VAL A 1100 -23.73 -3.52 8.74
C VAL A 1100 -23.85 -3.05 7.29
N ASP A 1101 -22.73 -2.76 6.64
CA ASP A 1101 -22.63 -2.39 5.21
C ASP A 1101 -22.82 -3.59 4.25
N GLY A 1102 -23.00 -4.81 4.77
CA GLY A 1102 -23.18 -6.03 4.01
C GLY A 1102 -21.89 -6.72 3.57
N SER A 1103 -20.72 -6.15 3.85
CA SER A 1103 -19.43 -6.80 3.62
C SER A 1103 -19.26 -8.03 4.52
N PRO A 1104 -18.69 -9.13 4.02
CA PRO A 1104 -18.63 -10.35 4.80
C PRO A 1104 -17.46 -10.26 5.80
N TRP A 1105 -17.73 -10.63 7.05
CA TRP A 1105 -16.83 -10.47 8.19
C TRP A 1105 -16.24 -11.81 8.64
N LEU A 1106 -17.08 -12.84 8.80
CA LEU A 1106 -16.66 -14.18 9.23
C LEU A 1106 -17.51 -15.26 8.55
N ASP A 1107 -16.87 -16.35 8.15
CA ASP A 1107 -17.57 -17.54 7.68
C ASP A 1107 -17.63 -18.62 8.77
N VAL A 1108 -18.80 -19.24 8.91
CA VAL A 1108 -19.06 -20.29 9.90
C VAL A 1108 -19.41 -21.59 9.19
N HIS A 1109 -18.57 -22.60 9.38
CA HIS A 1109 -18.79 -23.94 8.83
C HIS A 1109 -19.21 -24.93 9.91
N ARG A 1110 -20.31 -25.65 9.67
CA ARG A 1110 -20.78 -26.71 10.58
C ARG A 1110 -20.44 -28.09 10.06
N SER A 1111 -19.63 -28.85 10.77
CA SER A 1111 -19.28 -30.26 10.50
C SER A 1111 -19.82 -31.21 11.59
N GLY A 1112 -19.79 -32.52 11.34
CA GLY A 1112 -20.29 -33.56 12.27
C GLY A 1112 -21.67 -34.16 11.92
N LEU A 1113 -21.98 -35.30 12.55
CA LEU A 1113 -23.20 -36.12 12.40
C LEU A 1113 -23.68 -36.62 13.78
N GLY A 1114 -25.00 -36.68 13.99
CA GLY A 1114 -25.58 -37.24 15.21
C GLY A 1114 -25.43 -36.33 16.44
N SER A 1115 -24.99 -36.89 17.57
CA SER A 1115 -24.80 -36.22 18.86
C SER A 1115 -23.52 -35.39 18.95
N TYR A 1116 -22.67 -35.41 17.91
CA TYR A 1116 -21.45 -34.62 17.81
C TYR A 1116 -21.52 -33.62 16.66
N LYS A 1117 -21.48 -32.32 16.97
CA LYS A 1117 -21.49 -31.22 15.99
C LYS A 1117 -20.37 -30.24 16.29
N THR A 1118 -19.69 -29.73 15.26
CA THR A 1118 -18.63 -28.72 15.40
C THR A 1118 -18.89 -27.53 14.49
N TRP A 1119 -18.72 -26.31 15.00
CA TRP A 1119 -18.77 -25.05 14.26
C TRP A 1119 -17.38 -24.41 14.26
N SER A 1120 -16.81 -24.20 13.07
CA SER A 1120 -15.53 -23.49 12.90
C SER A 1120 -15.79 -22.09 12.36
N PHE A 1121 -15.13 -21.09 12.95
CA PHE A 1121 -15.23 -19.69 12.58
C PHE A 1121 -13.93 -19.24 11.90
N THR A 1122 -14.02 -18.73 10.67
CA THR A 1122 -12.84 -18.41 9.85
C THR A 1122 -12.92 -16.97 9.34
N SER A 1123 -11.79 -16.25 9.38
CA SER A 1123 -11.68 -14.92 8.77
C SER A 1123 -11.83 -15.00 7.26
N ILE A 1124 -12.30 -13.92 6.63
CA ILE A 1124 -12.36 -13.81 5.17
C ILE A 1124 -11.06 -13.18 4.62
N ASP A 1125 -10.36 -12.38 5.43
CA ASP A 1125 -9.16 -11.64 5.04
C ASP A 1125 -7.83 -12.34 5.43
N GLY A 1126 -7.85 -13.62 5.82
CA GLY A 1126 -6.64 -14.39 6.15
C GLY A 1126 -6.92 -15.84 6.61
N GLU A 1127 -5.93 -16.73 6.49
CA GLU A 1127 -6.05 -18.18 6.78
C GLU A 1127 -6.25 -18.55 8.26
N ASP A 1128 -6.38 -17.58 9.16
CA ASP A 1128 -6.52 -17.83 10.60
C ASP A 1128 -7.96 -18.27 11.00
N VAL A 1129 -8.04 -19.44 11.64
CA VAL A 1129 -9.24 -19.93 12.32
C VAL A 1129 -9.38 -19.18 13.64
N TYR A 1130 -10.44 -18.37 13.78
CA TYR A 1130 -10.74 -17.60 14.99
C TYR A 1130 -11.14 -18.47 16.19
N GLY A 1131 -11.59 -19.71 15.94
CA GLY A 1131 -11.90 -20.71 16.97
C GLY A 1131 -12.87 -21.79 16.46
N ALA A 1132 -13.00 -22.89 17.22
CA ALA A 1132 -13.99 -23.93 16.96
C ALA A 1132 -14.80 -24.24 18.21
N ILE A 1133 -16.12 -24.43 18.06
CA ILE A 1133 -17.03 -24.86 19.13
C ILE A 1133 -17.52 -26.27 18.80
N SER A 1134 -17.34 -27.23 19.71
CA SER A 1134 -17.88 -28.59 19.57
C SER A 1134 -18.93 -28.89 20.62
N ILE A 1135 -20.00 -29.57 20.23
CA ILE A 1135 -21.08 -30.05 21.09
C ILE A 1135 -21.02 -31.58 21.15
N SER A 1136 -20.93 -32.14 22.35
CA SER A 1136 -21.15 -33.56 22.64
C SER A 1136 -22.37 -33.71 23.56
N LYS A 1137 -23.29 -34.61 23.22
CA LYS A 1137 -24.46 -34.90 24.08
C LYS A 1137 -24.13 -36.10 24.97
N GLU A 1138 -24.00 -35.89 26.27
CA GLU A 1138 -23.90 -37.00 27.23
C GLU A 1138 -25.31 -37.52 27.62
N GLU A 1139 -25.39 -38.79 28.01
CA GLU A 1139 -26.66 -39.49 28.33
C GLU A 1139 -27.43 -38.85 29.51
N SER A 1140 -26.78 -38.02 30.32
CA SER A 1140 -27.34 -37.26 31.45
C SER A 1140 -28.21 -36.06 31.06
N GLY A 1141 -28.33 -35.75 29.76
CA GLY A 1141 -29.09 -34.57 29.29
C GLY A 1141 -28.31 -33.26 29.35
N THR A 1142 -27.04 -33.30 29.79
CA THR A 1142 -26.06 -32.21 29.67
C THR A 1142 -25.42 -32.23 28.29
N THR A 1143 -25.16 -31.05 27.75
CA THR A 1143 -24.49 -30.85 26.45
C THR A 1143 -23.18 -30.13 26.72
N GLU A 1144 -22.04 -30.81 26.62
CA GLU A 1144 -20.75 -30.15 26.80
C GLU A 1144 -20.39 -29.34 25.55
N LEU A 1145 -19.95 -28.10 25.76
CA LEU A 1145 -19.34 -27.24 24.74
C LEU A 1145 -17.84 -27.09 25.01
N SER A 1146 -16.98 -27.42 24.04
CA SER A 1146 -15.54 -27.17 24.10
C SER A 1146 -15.10 -26.18 23.03
N ALA A 1147 -14.21 -25.25 23.40
CA ALA A 1147 -13.67 -24.22 22.52
C ALA A 1147 -12.13 -24.25 22.48
N GLU A 1148 -11.53 -24.24 21.28
CA GLU A 1148 -10.07 -24.21 21.10
C GLU A 1148 -9.61 -22.93 20.35
N ARG A 1149 -8.55 -22.29 20.88
CA ARG A 1149 -7.78 -21.14 20.36
C ARG A 1149 -8.60 -19.87 20.06
N PHE A 1150 -8.67 -18.96 21.04
CA PHE A 1150 -8.95 -17.53 20.83
C PHE A 1150 -7.71 -16.71 21.17
N THR A 1151 -7.32 -15.73 20.34
CA THR A 1151 -6.23 -14.79 20.64
C THR A 1151 -6.67 -13.73 21.67
N THR A 1152 -5.70 -13.10 22.33
CA THR A 1152 -5.83 -12.41 23.62
C THR A 1152 -6.63 -11.09 23.64
N ASP A 1153 -7.19 -10.64 22.51
CA ASP A 1153 -7.93 -9.36 22.39
C ASP A 1153 -9.47 -9.50 22.39
N LEU A 1154 -9.99 -10.65 22.82
CA LEU A 1154 -11.40 -11.02 22.63
C LEU A 1154 -12.19 -11.28 23.94
N ASP A 1155 -12.05 -10.41 24.94
CA ASP A 1155 -12.72 -10.56 26.25
C ASP A 1155 -14.25 -10.29 26.27
N ALA A 1156 -14.87 -9.90 25.16
CA ALA A 1156 -16.34 -9.75 25.08
C ALA A 1156 -16.99 -10.56 23.94
N ARG A 1157 -16.29 -10.77 22.81
CA ARG A 1157 -16.89 -11.27 21.55
C ARG A 1157 -17.08 -12.80 21.52
N ALA A 1158 -16.35 -13.57 22.34
CA ALA A 1158 -16.48 -15.03 22.41
C ALA A 1158 -17.87 -15.49 22.93
N MET A 1159 -18.49 -14.72 23.83
CA MET A 1159 -19.82 -15.02 24.36
C MET A 1159 -20.92 -14.91 23.28
N TRP A 1160 -20.74 -14.00 22.31
CA TRP A 1160 -21.65 -13.80 21.18
C TRP A 1160 -21.54 -14.95 20.17
N LEU A 1161 -20.33 -15.45 19.92
CA LEU A 1161 -20.09 -16.58 19.00
C LEU A 1161 -20.73 -17.87 19.52
N VAL A 1162 -20.73 -18.08 20.83
CA VAL A 1162 -21.41 -19.20 21.50
C VAL A 1162 -22.92 -19.09 21.38
N ALA A 1163 -23.49 -17.90 21.68
CA ALA A 1163 -24.91 -17.64 21.48
C ALA A 1163 -25.34 -17.86 20.02
N LEU A 1164 -24.51 -17.43 19.07
CA LEU A 1164 -24.72 -17.64 17.64
C LEU A 1164 -24.65 -19.13 17.26
N ALA A 1165 -23.70 -19.90 17.78
CA ALA A 1165 -23.61 -21.34 17.54
C ALA A 1165 -24.88 -22.08 18.02
N ILE A 1166 -25.42 -21.70 19.19
CA ILE A 1166 -26.68 -22.21 19.72
C ILE A 1166 -27.86 -21.82 18.82
N LEU A 1167 -27.88 -20.58 18.31
CA LEU A 1167 -28.92 -20.10 17.39
C LEU A 1167 -28.89 -20.84 16.02
N MET A 1168 -27.70 -21.27 15.59
CA MET A 1168 -27.45 -21.97 14.32
C MET A 1168 -27.57 -23.51 14.39
N GLY A 1169 -27.65 -24.10 15.60
CA GLY A 1169 -27.47 -25.54 15.86
C GLY A 1169 -28.71 -26.33 16.24
#